data_AF-A0A4V6MGE4-F1
#
_entry.id   AF-A0A4V6MGE4-F1
#
_cell.length_a   1.000
_cell.length_b   1.000
_cell.length_c   1.000
_cell.angle_alpha   90.00
_cell.angle_beta   90.00
_cell.angle_gamma   90.00
#
_symmetry.space_group_name_H-M   'P 1'
#
loop_
_entity.id
_entity.type
_entity.pdbx_description
1 polymer ?
#
loop_
_entity_poly.entity_id
_entity_poly.type
_entity_poly.pdbx_seq_one_letter_code
_entity_poly.pdbx_strand_id
1 'polypeptide(L)'
;MASVPSAHAQPLDAVEVVHDFSDGDAAGWHAYANAGTVSASTDTSEFCTAVTGGENAWDIAAQLDGVTFDREATYVVSFDAHASAPVTVPLQGGAGYPAVFAQSVALDGTPEPQHVEFTFAPKEWATATANPDSPLEDSWTETTGDISFQLGGQDEPYTLCFDNFSLQQKASPEQVVGGDFEDGELAPFYASGAGVSAGVEDGVMCARLEGGTTNRWDQIIGFNGIVLEPGVTYGLSFDASSSNGRPVRVVVGDDAPPHTVLFEQSPTLSDEMESYSYTFTPESGFTASAGEDLGSGELSFQVGGASESWTFCLDNVSFISGVDPGVYTPETGPRVRVNQVGYLPEGPKQATLVTDAASPVDWELVNAEGATVTSGKTSPAGIDETAGLNVHEVDFGTFEQPGKYTLLADDEQSYEFAIAPGLYDQLRYDAINYFYPARSGIAIDGSVMVAQPDAEQYTREAGHVGAPGDGSANQGDRDVPCLTPATEGEYWMYGDWECNYTADVVGGWYDAGDHGKYVVNGGISVAQLLSTYERTLYTPTGADADLGDGTLNIPRDESSNSVPDVLDEARWQLEWMMKMQVPAEADMYPGMVHHKVADANWTGLPLMPADDPQERYLHRPSTAATLNFAAVAAQGARLWEKYDPTFAAELLAAGNVAWDAAHETPELYAPAPNDNPSAGSGPYDDDKVQDEFYWAAAEMFLTTGDPEFRDYVVASEYNTSDIWTAGGFNWFETAALGRISLAIVESDIPGRSEIRQSVIDAAERYLAWQEKQPFGTAYPGADGQYDWGSNSAILNNQVVMGTAFDLTGDQRFADGVLESMDYLLGRNALNNSYITGYGHHYSKNQHSRWFANSLEPSLPNPPRGSVSGGPNSMTETWDPVIKSLYDDERPCAPQFCYVDDIQSWSTNEITVNWNSALTWVASFAADQAAGDESSAGRIVRVDEHPADASVVEGESVQFAASATGAPAPSVQWQQQVDGTWQDVPGEESATLKLTAARADDGRSYRAYFANPFGGFYTDAAVLTVRSKPDVATPTPSTPATPPPSSAPATPPAEPEDRPADGSTQAPEDGSAGDSELAETGLGEYWMVLVILASLALLAGVLLLALRARRTSQE
;
A
#
# COMPACT_ATOMS: atom_id res chain seq x y z
N MET A 1 -36.76 30.94 -39.64
CA MET A 1 -38.03 31.49 -39.09
C MET A 1 -39.22 30.73 -39.65
N ALA A 2 -39.41 29.51 -39.16
CA ALA A 2 -40.70 28.85 -39.02
C ALA A 2 -40.66 28.25 -37.61
N SER A 3 -41.73 28.40 -36.84
CA SER A 3 -41.77 27.89 -35.46
C SER A 3 -42.05 26.40 -35.49
N VAL A 4 -41.04 25.58 -35.17
CA VAL A 4 -41.26 24.20 -34.70
C VAL A 4 -41.88 24.33 -33.29
N PRO A 5 -42.91 23.55 -32.93
CA PRO A 5 -43.45 23.57 -31.56
C PRO A 5 -42.48 22.85 -30.61
N SER A 6 -42.27 23.39 -29.41
CA SER A 6 -41.73 22.62 -28.30
C SER A 6 -42.76 21.57 -27.90
N ALA A 7 -42.60 20.34 -28.41
CA ALA A 7 -43.28 19.18 -27.88
C ALA A 7 -42.44 18.67 -26.71
N HIS A 8 -42.72 19.16 -25.50
CA HIS A 8 -42.27 18.45 -24.32
C HIS A 8 -43.03 17.12 -24.29
N ALA A 9 -42.31 16.00 -24.42
CA ALA A 9 -42.78 14.78 -23.81
C ALA A 9 -42.92 15.07 -22.31
N GLN A 10 -44.06 14.72 -21.72
CA GLN A 10 -44.10 14.58 -20.28
C GLN A 10 -43.36 13.28 -19.92
N PRO A 11 -42.73 13.16 -18.74
CA PRO A 11 -42.26 11.87 -18.28
C PRO A 11 -43.41 10.85 -18.34
N LEU A 12 -43.07 9.58 -18.58
CA LEU A 12 -44.03 8.49 -18.48
C LEU A 12 -44.75 8.58 -17.13
N ASP A 13 -46.07 8.40 -17.13
CA ASP A 13 -46.95 8.74 -15.99
C ASP A 13 -46.52 8.00 -14.71
N ALA A 14 -45.68 8.65 -13.90
CA ALA A 14 -45.16 8.10 -12.65
C ALA A 14 -46.30 7.82 -11.67
N VAL A 15 -46.12 6.81 -10.82
CA VAL A 15 -47.08 6.54 -9.74
C VAL A 15 -46.96 7.64 -8.69
N GLU A 16 -47.77 8.69 -8.86
CA GLU A 16 -47.90 9.82 -7.96
C GLU A 16 -49.22 9.71 -7.17
N VAL A 17 -49.12 9.31 -5.90
CA VAL A 17 -50.23 9.31 -4.94
C VAL A 17 -49.97 10.46 -3.97
N VAL A 18 -50.71 11.56 -4.09
CA VAL A 18 -50.55 12.73 -3.21
C VAL A 18 -51.91 13.17 -2.67
N HIS A 19 -52.12 13.03 -1.36
CA HIS A 19 -53.40 13.28 -0.68
C HIS A 19 -53.21 14.29 0.47
N ASP A 20 -53.75 15.50 0.30
CA ASP A 20 -53.71 16.62 1.27
C ASP A 20 -55.01 16.79 2.09
N PHE A 21 -55.98 15.91 1.87
CA PHE A 21 -57.33 15.84 2.49
C PHE A 21 -58.09 17.18 2.58
N SER A 22 -57.67 18.21 1.83
CA SER A 22 -57.98 19.62 2.14
C SER A 22 -59.38 20.04 1.70
N ASP A 23 -59.94 19.34 0.71
CA ASP A 23 -61.32 19.48 0.26
C ASP A 23 -62.31 18.61 1.05
N GLY A 24 -61.81 17.71 1.91
CA GLY A 24 -62.56 16.77 2.72
C GLY A 24 -62.88 15.43 2.06
N ASP A 25 -62.38 15.13 0.85
CA ASP A 25 -62.39 13.76 0.33
C ASP A 25 -61.38 12.89 1.10
N ALA A 26 -61.66 11.59 1.19
CA ALA A 26 -60.76 10.60 1.75
C ALA A 26 -59.74 10.06 0.74
N ALA A 27 -59.89 10.40 -0.55
CA ALA A 27 -58.93 10.07 -1.61
C ALA A 27 -58.55 8.57 -1.66
N GLY A 28 -59.55 7.70 -1.52
CA GLY A 28 -59.37 6.24 -1.54
C GLY A 28 -58.92 5.62 -0.21
N TRP A 29 -58.39 6.41 0.74
CA TRP A 29 -58.12 5.93 2.09
C TRP A 29 -59.42 5.53 2.81
N HIS A 30 -59.37 4.40 3.51
CA HIS A 30 -60.48 3.91 4.32
C HIS A 30 -59.95 3.23 5.59
N ALA A 31 -60.84 2.92 6.53
CA ALA A 31 -60.46 2.22 7.76
C ALA A 31 -61.40 1.02 8.03
N TYR A 32 -60.82 -0.10 8.46
CA TYR A 32 -61.55 -1.32 8.79
C TYR A 32 -61.03 -1.97 10.07
N ALA A 33 -61.84 -2.86 10.65
CA ALA A 33 -61.52 -3.62 11.84
C ALA A 33 -61.94 -5.08 11.68
N ASN A 34 -60.98 -6.00 11.77
CA ASN A 34 -61.18 -7.43 11.94
C ASN A 34 -61.55 -7.77 13.39
N ALA A 35 -60.98 -7.05 14.35
CA ALA A 35 -61.37 -7.05 15.76
C ALA A 35 -61.27 -5.64 16.37
N GLY A 36 -61.97 -5.37 17.47
CA GLY A 36 -62.12 -4.01 18.01
C GLY A 36 -63.11 -3.15 17.20
N THR A 37 -62.92 -1.83 17.21
CA THR A 37 -63.71 -0.86 16.43
C THR A 37 -62.87 0.33 15.97
N VAL A 38 -63.11 0.81 14.75
CA VAL A 38 -62.50 2.02 14.19
C VAL A 38 -63.55 2.90 13.51
N SER A 39 -63.28 4.21 13.42
CA SER A 39 -64.02 5.15 12.55
C SER A 39 -63.08 6.22 11.98
N ALA A 40 -63.12 6.40 10.66
CA ALA A 40 -62.41 7.47 9.96
C ALA A 40 -63.27 8.75 9.81
N SER A 41 -62.62 9.92 9.73
CA SER A 41 -63.20 11.17 9.24
C SER A 41 -62.12 12.09 8.67
N THR A 42 -62.51 12.91 7.70
CA THR A 42 -61.74 14.01 7.08
C THR A 42 -62.24 15.41 7.51
N ASP A 43 -63.13 15.49 8.51
CA ASP A 43 -63.74 16.74 9.00
C ASP A 43 -62.73 17.82 9.48
N THR A 44 -61.46 17.44 9.70
CA THR A 44 -60.36 18.31 10.15
C THR A 44 -59.45 18.83 9.03
N SER A 45 -59.66 18.40 7.78
CA SER A 45 -58.65 18.48 6.69
C SER A 45 -57.39 17.65 6.98
N GLU A 46 -57.57 16.50 7.63
CA GLU A 46 -56.57 15.45 7.89
C GLU A 46 -57.31 14.11 7.82
N PHE A 47 -56.67 12.99 7.45
CA PHE A 47 -57.28 11.67 7.58
C PHE A 47 -57.16 11.14 9.01
N CYS A 48 -58.19 11.40 9.83
CA CYS A 48 -58.23 11.00 11.24
C CYS A 48 -58.99 9.67 11.44
N THR A 49 -58.35 8.71 12.11
CA THR A 49 -58.95 7.43 12.53
C THR A 49 -58.98 7.30 14.05
N ALA A 50 -60.18 7.21 14.62
CA ALA A 50 -60.38 6.92 16.04
C ALA A 50 -60.49 5.40 16.26
N VAL A 51 -59.62 4.87 17.13
CA VAL A 51 -59.33 3.44 17.31
C VAL A 51 -59.72 2.99 18.71
N THR A 52 -60.26 1.77 18.85
CA THR A 52 -60.55 1.16 20.16
C THR A 52 -60.47 -0.38 20.09
N GLY A 53 -59.47 -0.95 20.76
CA GLY A 53 -59.25 -2.40 20.84
C GLY A 53 -58.49 -2.98 19.64
N GLY A 54 -58.59 -4.30 19.47
CA GLY A 54 -57.70 -5.10 18.63
C GLY A 54 -56.56 -5.68 19.47
N GLU A 55 -56.40 -7.00 19.49
CA GLU A 55 -55.34 -7.69 20.25
C GLU A 55 -54.00 -7.70 19.49
N ASN A 56 -54.03 -7.57 18.16
CA ASN A 56 -52.86 -7.55 17.27
C ASN A 56 -52.82 -6.27 16.42
N ALA A 57 -51.64 -5.88 15.90
CA ALA A 57 -51.49 -4.69 15.07
C ALA A 57 -52.41 -4.68 13.82
N TRP A 58 -52.54 -5.83 13.16
CA TRP A 58 -53.36 -6.05 11.96
C TRP A 58 -54.86 -6.29 12.23
N ASP A 59 -55.32 -6.18 13.49
CA ASP A 59 -56.74 -6.31 13.81
C ASP A 59 -57.55 -5.07 13.36
N ILE A 60 -56.89 -3.92 13.17
CA ILE A 60 -57.45 -2.65 12.72
C ILE A 60 -56.44 -1.97 11.79
N ALA A 61 -56.88 -1.43 10.65
CA ALA A 61 -56.01 -0.66 9.76
C ALA A 61 -56.69 0.60 9.20
N ALA A 62 -55.86 1.58 8.84
CA ALA A 62 -56.18 2.59 7.83
C ALA A 62 -55.42 2.21 6.55
N GLN A 63 -56.12 2.08 5.42
CA GLN A 63 -55.58 1.46 4.21
C GLN A 63 -56.00 2.22 2.93
N LEU A 64 -55.07 2.27 1.98
CA LEU A 64 -55.26 2.71 0.60
C LEU A 64 -55.09 1.49 -0.31
N ASP A 65 -56.15 1.12 -1.02
CA ASP A 65 -56.14 0.00 -1.97
C ASP A 65 -55.77 0.46 -3.38
N GLY A 66 -55.15 -0.43 -4.17
CA GLY A 66 -54.97 -0.24 -5.60
C GLY A 66 -53.72 0.55 -5.98
N VAL A 67 -52.72 0.57 -5.10
CA VAL A 67 -51.40 1.17 -5.37
C VAL A 67 -50.63 0.23 -6.29
N THR A 68 -50.23 0.70 -7.48
CA THR A 68 -49.34 -0.04 -8.37
C THR A 68 -47.89 0.23 -7.99
N PHE A 69 -47.08 -0.82 -7.95
CA PHE A 69 -45.65 -0.77 -7.71
C PHE A 69 -44.93 -1.35 -8.93
N ASP A 70 -44.04 -0.57 -9.51
CA ASP A 70 -42.99 -1.06 -10.39
C ASP A 70 -41.89 -1.70 -9.53
N ARG A 71 -41.33 -2.81 -10.00
CA ARG A 71 -40.28 -3.59 -9.35
C ARG A 71 -38.96 -2.83 -9.22
N GLU A 72 -38.54 -2.18 -10.31
CA GLU A 72 -37.22 -1.56 -10.43
C GLU A 72 -37.23 -0.08 -9.99
N ALA A 73 -38.42 0.47 -9.74
CA ALA A 73 -38.60 1.76 -9.08
C ALA A 73 -38.11 1.74 -7.61
N THR A 74 -37.47 2.83 -7.19
CA THR A 74 -37.46 3.21 -5.77
C THR A 74 -38.67 4.09 -5.49
N TYR A 75 -39.25 4.02 -4.29
CA TYR A 75 -40.35 4.87 -3.84
C TYR A 75 -39.93 5.71 -2.63
N VAL A 76 -40.40 6.95 -2.56
CA VAL A 76 -40.41 7.79 -1.36
C VAL A 76 -41.82 7.78 -0.78
N VAL A 77 -41.92 7.57 0.54
CA VAL A 77 -43.13 7.82 1.33
C VAL A 77 -42.85 9.02 2.21
N SER A 78 -43.70 10.05 2.15
CA SER A 78 -43.60 11.26 2.98
C SER A 78 -44.98 11.65 3.50
N PHE A 79 -45.12 12.01 4.77
CA PHE A 79 -46.38 12.49 5.37
C PHE A 79 -46.16 13.20 6.71
N ASP A 80 -47.14 13.99 7.13
CA ASP A 80 -47.22 14.54 8.49
C ASP A 80 -48.22 13.73 9.31
N ALA A 81 -47.89 13.33 10.54
CA ALA A 81 -48.80 12.58 11.41
C ALA A 81 -48.76 12.99 12.88
N HIS A 82 -49.90 12.90 13.57
CA HIS A 82 -50.00 13.04 15.03
C HIS A 82 -50.98 12.03 15.63
N ALA A 83 -50.86 11.82 16.94
CA ALA A 83 -51.71 10.89 17.67
C ALA A 83 -52.18 11.47 19.00
N SER A 84 -53.38 11.10 19.44
CA SER A 84 -53.94 11.59 20.72
C SER A 84 -53.32 10.94 21.97
N ALA A 85 -52.37 10.03 21.79
CA ALA A 85 -51.61 9.33 22.82
C ALA A 85 -50.27 8.85 22.22
N PRO A 86 -49.20 8.67 23.02
CA PRO A 86 -47.93 8.14 22.50
C PRO A 86 -48.12 6.72 21.97
N VAL A 87 -47.69 6.47 20.73
CA VAL A 87 -47.98 5.21 20.01
C VAL A 87 -46.86 4.88 19.03
N THR A 88 -46.69 3.60 18.69
CA THR A 88 -45.88 3.17 17.55
C THR A 88 -46.75 2.34 16.61
N VAL A 89 -46.89 2.81 15.37
CA VAL A 89 -47.75 2.26 14.33
C VAL A 89 -46.86 1.74 13.20
N PRO A 90 -46.89 0.44 12.86
CA PRO A 90 -46.30 -0.05 11.63
C PRO A 90 -47.05 0.50 10.42
N LEU A 91 -46.35 1.17 9.51
CA LEU A 91 -46.82 1.44 8.16
C LEU A 91 -46.25 0.35 7.24
N GLN A 92 -47.11 -0.34 6.52
CA GLN A 92 -46.74 -1.44 5.62
C GLN A 92 -47.33 -1.19 4.23
N GLY A 93 -46.79 -1.86 3.21
CA GLY A 93 -47.41 -1.85 1.89
C GLY A 93 -46.70 -2.71 0.86
N GLY A 94 -47.44 -3.17 -0.13
CA GLY A 94 -46.93 -4.00 -1.22
C GLY A 94 -47.96 -4.99 -1.76
N ALA A 95 -47.50 -5.98 -2.54
CA ALA A 95 -48.35 -6.96 -3.22
C ALA A 95 -49.07 -7.96 -2.30
N GLY A 96 -48.66 -8.01 -1.02
CA GLY A 96 -49.22 -8.88 0.02
C GLY A 96 -48.13 -9.67 0.72
N TYR A 97 -48.30 -9.88 2.03
CA TYR A 97 -47.27 -10.49 2.88
C TYR A 97 -46.76 -11.85 2.35
N PRO A 98 -45.44 -12.11 2.30
CA PRO A 98 -44.33 -11.29 2.80
C PRO A 98 -43.76 -10.24 1.81
N ALA A 99 -44.34 -10.09 0.62
CA ALA A 99 -43.92 -9.09 -0.38
C ALA A 99 -44.46 -7.69 -0.03
N VAL A 100 -43.92 -7.12 1.04
CA VAL A 100 -44.27 -5.79 1.58
C VAL A 100 -43.04 -5.09 2.17
N PHE A 101 -43.01 -3.75 2.11
CA PHE A 101 -42.17 -2.95 3.02
C PHE A 101 -42.84 -2.86 4.40
N ALA A 102 -42.06 -2.55 5.45
CA ALA A 102 -42.60 -2.30 6.79
C ALA A 102 -41.73 -1.30 7.57
N GLN A 103 -42.26 -0.09 7.80
CA GLN A 103 -41.60 0.96 8.57
C GLN A 103 -42.34 1.23 9.89
N SER A 104 -41.59 1.49 10.97
CA SER A 104 -42.18 1.80 12.29
C SER A 104 -42.30 3.29 12.52
N VAL A 105 -43.53 3.79 12.64
CA VAL A 105 -43.84 5.21 12.85
C VAL A 105 -44.12 5.45 14.35
N ALA A 106 -43.23 6.16 15.03
CA ALA A 106 -43.36 6.45 16.47
C ALA A 106 -43.79 7.90 16.70
N LEU A 107 -44.95 8.10 17.34
CA LEU A 107 -45.56 9.40 17.59
C LEU A 107 -45.64 9.70 19.10
N ASP A 108 -45.38 10.94 19.50
CA ASP A 108 -45.18 11.30 20.91
C ASP A 108 -46.45 11.56 21.73
N GLY A 109 -47.63 11.55 21.08
CA GLY A 109 -48.92 11.81 21.71
C GLY A 109 -49.30 13.28 21.86
N THR A 110 -48.55 14.19 21.21
CA THR A 110 -48.93 15.61 21.08
C THR A 110 -49.80 15.85 19.84
N PRO A 111 -50.60 16.93 19.81
CA PRO A 111 -51.39 17.33 18.63
C PRO A 111 -50.58 18.24 17.68
N GLU A 112 -49.26 18.07 17.62
CA GLU A 112 -48.36 18.80 16.71
C GLU A 112 -47.87 17.78 15.67
N PRO A 113 -48.20 17.94 14.37
CA PRO A 113 -47.82 16.97 13.35
C PRO A 113 -46.31 16.75 13.28
N GLN A 114 -45.92 15.48 13.25
CA GLN A 114 -44.54 15.03 13.09
C GLN A 114 -44.35 14.58 11.64
N HIS A 115 -43.37 15.17 10.96
CA HIS A 115 -43.02 14.81 9.60
C HIS A 115 -42.27 13.47 9.57
N VAL A 116 -42.65 12.59 8.64
CA VAL A 116 -42.11 11.24 8.49
C VAL A 116 -41.83 10.97 7.02
N GLU A 117 -40.57 10.72 6.69
CA GLU A 117 -40.13 10.40 5.33
C GLU A 117 -39.19 9.19 5.33
N PHE A 118 -39.33 8.30 4.33
CA PHE A 118 -38.45 7.15 4.11
C PHE A 118 -38.56 6.62 2.67
N THR A 119 -37.62 5.78 2.26
CA THR A 119 -37.61 5.10 0.96
C THR A 119 -37.79 3.59 1.08
N PHE A 120 -38.22 2.94 -0.01
CA PHE A 120 -38.14 1.48 -0.20
C PHE A 120 -38.03 1.13 -1.70
N ALA A 121 -37.50 -0.05 -2.01
CA ALA A 121 -37.38 -0.57 -3.37
C ALA A 121 -38.08 -1.95 -3.49
N PRO A 122 -39.14 -2.12 -4.31
CA PRO A 122 -39.85 -3.39 -4.42
C PRO A 122 -39.02 -4.56 -4.97
N LYS A 123 -37.88 -4.29 -5.64
CA LYS A 123 -36.88 -5.30 -6.05
C LYS A 123 -36.47 -6.25 -4.92
N GLU A 124 -36.54 -5.81 -3.66
CA GLU A 124 -36.19 -6.58 -2.47
C GLU A 124 -37.30 -7.51 -1.96
N TRP A 125 -38.52 -7.41 -2.49
CA TRP A 125 -39.64 -8.23 -2.05
C TRP A 125 -39.44 -9.70 -2.45
N ALA A 126 -39.47 -10.58 -1.44
CA ALA A 126 -39.28 -12.01 -1.64
C ALA A 126 -40.28 -12.59 -2.65
N THR A 127 -39.77 -13.16 -3.74
CA THR A 127 -40.55 -13.85 -4.78
C THR A 127 -40.82 -15.31 -4.41
N ALA A 128 -41.62 -16.01 -5.22
CA ALA A 128 -41.99 -17.42 -5.00
C ALA A 128 -40.80 -18.39 -4.87
N THR A 129 -39.66 -18.12 -5.51
CA THR A 129 -38.44 -18.93 -5.33
C THR A 129 -37.73 -18.63 -4.01
N ALA A 130 -37.74 -17.38 -3.53
CA ALA A 130 -37.17 -17.00 -2.24
C ALA A 130 -38.07 -17.40 -1.05
N ASN A 131 -39.39 -17.30 -1.21
CA ASN A 131 -40.39 -17.70 -0.23
C ASN A 131 -41.66 -18.26 -0.93
N PRO A 132 -41.96 -19.57 -0.79
CA PRO A 132 -43.12 -20.20 -1.43
C PRO A 132 -44.50 -19.67 -1.03
N ASP A 133 -44.62 -18.88 0.04
CA ASP A 133 -45.87 -18.22 0.44
C ASP A 133 -46.04 -16.81 -0.19
N SER A 134 -45.09 -16.36 -1.03
CA SER A 134 -45.15 -15.07 -1.73
C SER A 134 -46.23 -15.00 -2.83
N PRO A 135 -46.92 -13.86 -3.01
CA PRO A 135 -47.81 -13.62 -4.15
C PRO A 135 -47.07 -13.30 -5.47
N LEU A 136 -45.75 -13.10 -5.46
CA LEU A 136 -44.98 -12.65 -6.63
C LEU A 136 -44.25 -13.79 -7.34
N GLU A 137 -44.47 -13.94 -8.65
CA GLU A 137 -43.65 -14.80 -9.51
C GLU A 137 -42.28 -14.14 -9.79
N ASP A 138 -41.21 -14.93 -9.97
CA ASP A 138 -39.83 -14.40 -10.10
C ASP A 138 -39.64 -13.41 -11.27
N SER A 139 -40.49 -13.51 -12.30
CA SER A 139 -40.50 -12.67 -13.51
C SER A 139 -41.52 -11.53 -13.46
N TRP A 140 -41.94 -11.08 -12.28
CA TRP A 140 -42.80 -9.91 -12.14
C TRP A 140 -42.06 -8.60 -12.48
N THR A 141 -42.79 -7.59 -12.94
CA THR A 141 -42.27 -6.25 -13.31
C THR A 141 -43.14 -5.13 -12.72
N GLU A 142 -44.47 -5.25 -12.85
CA GLU A 142 -45.45 -4.43 -12.12
C GLU A 142 -46.32 -5.33 -11.23
N THR A 143 -46.83 -4.78 -10.14
CA THR A 143 -47.85 -5.42 -9.29
C THR A 143 -48.78 -4.37 -8.67
N THR A 144 -49.97 -4.77 -8.22
CA THR A 144 -50.91 -3.85 -7.55
C THR A 144 -51.28 -4.41 -6.17
N GLY A 145 -51.16 -3.57 -5.14
CA GLY A 145 -51.36 -3.95 -3.74
C GLY A 145 -52.02 -2.85 -2.91
N ASP A 146 -51.67 -2.80 -1.63
CA ASP A 146 -52.15 -1.79 -0.68
C ASP A 146 -51.01 -1.09 0.07
N ILE A 147 -51.33 0.04 0.71
CA ILE A 147 -50.53 0.66 1.77
C ILE A 147 -51.42 0.82 2.99
N SER A 148 -50.97 0.38 4.16
CA SER A 148 -51.77 0.28 5.36
C SER A 148 -51.01 0.58 6.67
N PHE A 149 -51.51 1.56 7.42
CA PHE A 149 -51.15 1.81 8.82
C PHE A 149 -51.84 0.75 9.70
N GLN A 150 -51.05 0.00 10.48
CA GLN A 150 -51.51 -1.11 11.32
C GLN A 150 -51.82 -0.61 12.74
N LEU A 151 -53.10 -0.36 13.03
CA LEU A 151 -53.55 0.48 14.16
C LEU A 151 -53.92 -0.30 15.43
N GLY A 152 -54.03 -1.63 15.37
CA GLY A 152 -54.45 -2.48 16.49
C GLY A 152 -53.34 -2.71 17.54
N GLY A 153 -53.63 -3.57 18.52
CA GLY A 153 -52.65 -3.98 19.54
C GLY A 153 -52.34 -2.94 20.63
N GLN A 154 -53.12 -1.87 20.72
CA GLN A 154 -52.96 -0.82 21.74
C GLN A 154 -53.96 -1.01 22.90
N ASP A 155 -53.47 -0.95 24.14
CA ASP A 155 -54.26 -1.18 25.36
C ASP A 155 -55.36 -0.11 25.60
N GLU A 156 -55.15 1.12 25.16
CA GLU A 156 -56.03 2.28 25.40
C GLU A 156 -56.49 2.93 24.08
N PRO A 157 -57.72 3.49 24.01
CA PRO A 157 -58.21 4.18 22.81
C PRO A 157 -57.38 5.41 22.43
N TYR A 158 -57.10 5.56 21.13
CA TYR A 158 -56.40 6.71 20.58
C TYR A 158 -56.98 7.11 19.21
N THR A 159 -56.66 8.32 18.76
CA THR A 159 -56.84 8.74 17.37
C THR A 159 -55.47 8.89 16.73
N LEU A 160 -55.29 8.35 15.52
CA LEU A 160 -54.21 8.72 14.60
C LEU A 160 -54.78 9.69 13.56
N CYS A 161 -54.10 10.79 13.28
CA CYS A 161 -54.39 11.66 12.14
C CYS A 161 -53.12 11.79 11.30
N PHE A 162 -53.26 11.77 9.96
CA PHE A 162 -52.17 12.08 9.04
C PHE A 162 -52.65 12.94 7.88
N ASP A 163 -51.72 13.70 7.31
CA ASP A 163 -51.92 14.68 6.25
C ASP A 163 -50.69 14.74 5.33
N ASN A 164 -50.83 15.42 4.18
CA ASN A 164 -49.79 15.58 3.16
C ASN A 164 -49.17 14.25 2.71
N PHE A 165 -49.97 13.17 2.66
CA PHE A 165 -49.45 11.84 2.34
C PHE A 165 -49.05 11.77 0.86
N SER A 166 -47.75 11.63 0.62
CA SER A 166 -47.20 11.24 -0.67
C SER A 166 -46.67 9.81 -0.63
N LEU A 167 -47.03 9.04 -1.65
CA LEU A 167 -46.18 8.01 -2.20
C LEU A 167 -45.82 8.48 -3.61
N GLN A 168 -44.55 8.75 -3.84
CA GLN A 168 -44.02 9.07 -5.15
C GLN A 168 -42.99 8.01 -5.51
N GLN A 169 -42.99 7.54 -6.75
CA GLN A 169 -41.80 6.95 -7.32
C GLN A 169 -40.65 7.96 -7.16
N LYS A 170 -39.58 7.57 -6.47
CA LYS A 170 -38.34 8.35 -6.42
C LYS A 170 -37.89 8.45 -7.87
N ALA A 171 -38.11 9.60 -8.49
CA ALA A 171 -37.53 9.88 -9.78
C ALA A 171 -36.02 9.77 -9.61
N SER A 172 -35.44 8.79 -10.27
CA SER A 172 -34.04 8.78 -10.65
C SER A 172 -34.01 9.32 -12.08
N PRO A 173 -33.95 10.66 -12.29
CA PRO A 173 -34.10 11.21 -13.62
C PRO A 173 -33.12 10.59 -14.60
N GLU A 174 -33.70 9.94 -15.61
CA GLU A 174 -33.07 9.62 -16.87
C GLU A 174 -32.74 10.92 -17.59
N GLN A 175 -31.49 11.06 -18.01
CA GLN A 175 -30.95 12.25 -18.66
C GLN A 175 -30.80 12.07 -20.17
N VAL A 176 -30.66 10.83 -20.65
CA VAL A 176 -30.59 10.49 -22.07
C VAL A 176 -32.00 10.21 -22.60
N VAL A 177 -32.39 10.93 -23.65
CA VAL A 177 -33.70 10.78 -24.31
C VAL A 177 -33.49 10.25 -25.72
N GLY A 178 -34.25 9.23 -26.13
CA GLY A 178 -34.11 8.63 -27.46
C GLY A 178 -32.85 7.78 -27.64
N GLY A 179 -32.28 7.26 -26.54
CA GLY A 179 -31.16 6.31 -26.57
C GLY A 179 -31.54 4.89 -26.97
N ASP A 180 -32.84 4.60 -27.10
CA ASP A 180 -33.47 3.40 -27.65
C ASP A 180 -33.66 3.46 -29.18
N PHE A 181 -33.46 4.62 -29.79
CA PHE A 181 -33.53 4.90 -31.25
C PHE A 181 -34.78 4.38 -32.01
N GLU A 182 -35.82 3.89 -31.32
CA GLU A 182 -37.06 3.31 -31.88
C GLU A 182 -37.90 4.29 -32.72
N ASP A 183 -37.67 5.61 -32.61
CA ASP A 183 -38.30 6.61 -33.48
C ASP A 183 -37.66 6.72 -34.88
N GLY A 184 -36.45 6.17 -35.06
CA GLY A 184 -35.70 6.12 -36.31
C GLY A 184 -34.92 7.39 -36.66
N GLU A 185 -34.82 8.37 -35.76
CA GLU A 185 -34.02 9.59 -35.94
C GLU A 185 -32.72 9.53 -35.11
N LEU A 186 -31.67 10.23 -35.55
CA LEU A 186 -30.42 10.32 -34.77
C LEU A 186 -30.52 11.34 -33.63
N ALA A 187 -31.36 12.38 -33.78
CA ALA A 187 -31.50 13.43 -32.78
C ALA A 187 -32.39 12.96 -31.62
N PRO A 188 -32.02 13.20 -30.35
CA PRO A 188 -31.13 14.28 -29.88
C PRO A 188 -29.62 13.97 -29.87
N PHE A 189 -29.19 12.72 -30.09
CA PHE A 189 -27.77 12.44 -30.29
C PHE A 189 -27.22 13.20 -31.52
N TYR A 190 -25.92 13.43 -31.53
CA TYR A 190 -25.22 14.04 -32.65
C TYR A 190 -23.97 13.25 -33.02
N ALA A 191 -23.57 13.37 -34.29
CA ALA A 191 -22.33 12.81 -34.81
C ALA A 191 -21.43 13.95 -35.31
N SER A 192 -20.17 13.95 -34.85
CA SER A 192 -19.17 14.99 -35.14
C SER A 192 -17.82 14.37 -35.51
N GLY A 193 -16.99 15.14 -36.20
CA GLY A 193 -15.68 14.71 -36.68
C GLY A 193 -15.56 14.60 -38.20
N ALA A 194 -14.33 14.44 -38.68
CA ALA A 194 -14.07 14.24 -40.10
C ALA A 194 -14.38 12.80 -40.51
N GLY A 195 -15.13 12.60 -41.61
CA GLY A 195 -15.40 11.26 -42.14
C GLY A 195 -16.39 10.41 -41.34
N VAL A 196 -17.12 11.00 -40.39
CA VAL A 196 -18.21 10.32 -39.66
C VAL A 196 -19.50 10.36 -40.48
N SER A 197 -20.21 9.23 -40.52
CA SER A 197 -21.55 9.13 -41.11
C SER A 197 -22.41 8.18 -40.28
N ALA A 198 -23.34 8.73 -39.51
CA ALA A 198 -24.22 7.99 -38.61
C ALA A 198 -25.70 8.08 -39.02
N GLY A 199 -26.49 7.11 -38.58
CA GLY A 199 -27.94 7.06 -38.72
C GLY A 199 -28.51 5.80 -38.08
N VAL A 200 -29.83 5.74 -37.94
CA VAL A 200 -30.55 4.61 -37.34
C VAL A 200 -31.08 3.67 -38.45
N GLU A 201 -30.91 2.36 -38.29
CA GLU A 201 -31.52 1.33 -39.14
C GLU A 201 -32.03 0.17 -38.27
N ASP A 202 -33.27 -0.29 -38.50
CA ASP A 202 -33.96 -1.35 -37.75
C ASP A 202 -33.90 -1.24 -36.20
N GLY A 203 -33.85 0.00 -35.67
CA GLY A 203 -33.86 0.31 -34.23
C GLY A 203 -32.48 0.61 -33.63
N VAL A 204 -31.39 0.41 -34.36
CA VAL A 204 -30.02 0.60 -33.84
C VAL A 204 -29.32 1.78 -34.51
N MET A 205 -28.64 2.62 -33.73
CA MET A 205 -27.77 3.68 -34.26
C MET A 205 -26.45 3.06 -34.73
N CYS A 206 -26.08 3.26 -35.99
CA CYS A 206 -24.79 2.81 -36.52
C CYS A 206 -24.03 3.97 -37.19
N ALA A 207 -22.79 4.15 -36.76
CA ALA A 207 -21.83 5.12 -37.27
C ALA A 207 -20.76 4.43 -38.12
N ARG A 208 -20.70 4.76 -39.41
CA ARG A 208 -19.57 4.45 -40.29
C ARG A 208 -18.51 5.54 -40.14
N LEU A 209 -17.29 5.11 -39.84
CA LEU A 209 -16.14 5.95 -39.51
C LEU A 209 -15.06 5.78 -40.60
N GLU A 210 -14.64 6.88 -41.25
CA GLU A 210 -13.45 6.85 -42.11
C GLU A 210 -12.17 6.93 -41.26
N GLY A 211 -11.22 6.05 -41.55
CA GLY A 211 -9.91 6.02 -40.88
C GLY A 211 -8.92 7.08 -41.40
N GLY A 212 -7.80 7.22 -40.70
CA GLY A 212 -6.81 8.29 -40.87
C GLY A 212 -6.94 9.43 -39.85
N THR A 213 -7.62 9.19 -38.73
CA THR A 213 -7.70 10.08 -37.56
C THR A 213 -6.63 9.73 -36.52
N THR A 214 -6.23 10.71 -35.72
CA THR A 214 -5.15 10.57 -34.72
C THR A 214 -5.70 10.34 -33.32
N ASN A 215 -6.69 11.13 -32.90
CA ASN A 215 -7.15 11.15 -31.51
C ASN A 215 -8.50 10.45 -31.35
N ARG A 216 -8.75 9.86 -30.16
CA ARG A 216 -10.05 9.25 -29.82
C ARG A 216 -11.22 10.23 -29.99
N TRP A 217 -11.03 11.52 -29.71
CA TRP A 217 -12.01 12.60 -29.88
C TRP A 217 -12.08 13.24 -31.29
N ASP A 218 -11.30 12.78 -32.29
CA ASP A 218 -11.41 13.30 -33.67
C ASP A 218 -12.76 12.95 -34.33
N GLN A 219 -13.48 11.96 -33.78
CA GLN A 219 -14.78 11.46 -34.19
C GLN A 219 -15.59 11.13 -32.93
N ILE A 220 -16.80 11.67 -32.83
CA ILE A 220 -17.64 11.60 -31.61
C ILE A 220 -19.09 11.28 -32.01
N ILE A 221 -19.71 10.37 -31.27
CA ILE A 221 -21.18 10.28 -31.13
C ILE A 221 -21.49 10.78 -29.71
N GLY A 222 -22.34 11.80 -29.56
CA GLY A 222 -22.52 12.46 -28.26
C GLY A 222 -23.95 12.90 -27.97
N PHE A 223 -24.20 13.26 -26.70
CA PHE A 223 -25.47 13.76 -26.18
C PHE A 223 -25.18 14.88 -25.16
N ASN A 224 -25.67 16.10 -25.41
CA ASN A 224 -25.50 17.26 -24.53
C ASN A 224 -26.73 17.51 -23.65
N GLY A 225 -26.53 18.20 -22.53
CA GLY A 225 -27.59 18.62 -21.60
C GLY A 225 -27.55 17.90 -20.26
N ILE A 226 -26.56 17.04 -20.04
CA ILE A 226 -26.38 16.26 -18.81
C ILE A 226 -26.14 17.20 -17.62
N VAL A 227 -26.80 16.90 -16.51
CA VAL A 227 -26.56 17.51 -15.20
C VAL A 227 -25.81 16.51 -14.33
N LEU A 228 -24.69 16.94 -13.75
CA LEU A 228 -24.01 16.20 -12.69
C LEU A 228 -24.04 17.03 -11.40
N GLU A 229 -24.43 16.39 -10.30
CA GLU A 229 -24.46 16.97 -8.96
C GLU A 229 -23.39 16.26 -8.08
N PRO A 230 -22.54 17.02 -7.36
CA PRO A 230 -21.51 16.42 -6.50
C PRO A 230 -22.11 15.47 -5.44
N GLY A 231 -21.55 14.27 -5.33
CA GLY A 231 -21.98 13.27 -4.34
C GLY A 231 -23.25 12.48 -4.70
N VAL A 232 -23.82 12.66 -5.90
CA VAL A 232 -24.93 11.83 -6.40
C VAL A 232 -24.36 10.69 -7.25
N THR A 233 -24.71 9.44 -6.95
CA THR A 233 -24.33 8.29 -7.79
C THR A 233 -25.14 8.25 -9.08
N TYR A 234 -24.49 8.15 -10.23
CA TYR A 234 -25.09 7.99 -11.54
C TYR A 234 -24.83 6.59 -12.09
N GLY A 235 -25.79 6.04 -12.84
CA GLY A 235 -25.66 4.80 -13.58
C GLY A 235 -25.73 5.06 -15.09
N LEU A 236 -24.75 4.55 -15.83
CA LEU A 236 -24.68 4.59 -17.29
C LEU A 236 -24.83 3.17 -17.81
N SER A 237 -25.79 2.91 -18.70
CA SER A 237 -25.83 1.67 -19.48
C SER A 237 -26.10 1.93 -20.96
N PHE A 238 -25.64 1.01 -21.80
CA PHE A 238 -25.85 1.01 -23.25
C PHE A 238 -25.51 -0.38 -23.82
N ASP A 239 -26.11 -0.73 -24.95
CA ASP A 239 -25.67 -1.86 -25.78
C ASP A 239 -24.78 -1.32 -26.91
N ALA A 240 -23.66 -1.97 -27.21
CA ALA A 240 -22.76 -1.52 -28.27
C ALA A 240 -22.05 -2.67 -29.00
N SER A 241 -21.57 -2.38 -30.23
CA SER A 241 -20.72 -3.28 -31.02
C SER A 241 -19.71 -2.51 -31.89
N SER A 242 -18.64 -3.20 -32.28
CA SER A 242 -17.57 -2.70 -33.14
C SER A 242 -17.17 -3.70 -34.22
N SER A 243 -17.12 -3.25 -35.46
CA SER A 243 -16.61 -4.06 -36.58
C SER A 243 -15.08 -4.27 -36.59
N ASN A 244 -14.36 -3.88 -35.54
CA ASN A 244 -12.88 -4.01 -35.47
C ASN A 244 -12.31 -4.46 -34.11
N GLY A 245 -13.13 -4.69 -33.08
CA GLY A 245 -12.65 -5.17 -31.78
C GLY A 245 -11.87 -4.16 -30.92
N ARG A 246 -11.89 -2.85 -31.25
CA ARG A 246 -11.15 -1.83 -30.48
C ARG A 246 -11.96 -1.25 -29.30
N PRO A 247 -11.29 -0.77 -28.24
CA PRO A 247 -11.91 0.00 -27.18
C PRO A 247 -12.61 1.28 -27.69
N VAL A 248 -13.77 1.60 -27.12
CA VAL A 248 -14.45 2.90 -27.32
C VAL A 248 -14.35 3.71 -26.04
N ARG A 249 -13.82 4.94 -26.13
CA ARG A 249 -13.72 5.84 -24.98
C ARG A 249 -15.08 6.48 -24.71
N VAL A 250 -15.74 6.07 -23.64
CA VAL A 250 -17.00 6.64 -23.18
C VAL A 250 -16.69 7.60 -22.04
N VAL A 251 -17.12 8.85 -22.15
CA VAL A 251 -16.89 9.87 -21.12
C VAL A 251 -18.17 10.59 -20.73
N VAL A 252 -18.25 11.03 -19.48
CA VAL A 252 -19.16 12.10 -19.06
C VAL A 252 -18.31 13.30 -18.61
N GLY A 253 -18.54 14.46 -19.22
CA GLY A 253 -17.70 15.65 -19.06
C GLY A 253 -18.40 16.95 -19.45
N ASP A 254 -17.67 18.07 -19.49
CA ASP A 254 -18.20 19.39 -19.86
C ASP A 254 -18.24 19.59 -21.39
N ASP A 255 -19.37 20.08 -21.92
CA ASP A 255 -19.58 20.26 -23.37
C ASP A 255 -18.79 21.43 -23.98
N ALA A 256 -18.15 22.22 -23.12
CA ALA A 256 -17.32 23.37 -23.45
C ALA A 256 -15.90 23.25 -22.88
N PRO A 257 -14.90 23.95 -23.46
CA PRO A 257 -13.56 24.03 -22.89
C PRO A 257 -13.60 24.55 -21.43
N PRO A 258 -12.95 23.85 -20.47
CA PRO A 258 -11.80 22.98 -20.65
C PRO A 258 -12.08 21.51 -21.02
N HIS A 259 -13.34 21.09 -21.15
CA HIS A 259 -13.74 19.69 -21.35
C HIS A 259 -13.27 18.78 -20.21
N THR A 260 -13.54 19.22 -18.96
CA THR A 260 -13.31 18.41 -17.75
C THR A 260 -14.05 17.08 -17.88
N VAL A 261 -13.35 15.96 -17.69
CA VAL A 261 -13.94 14.62 -17.65
C VAL A 261 -14.14 14.23 -16.19
N LEU A 262 -15.36 13.85 -15.81
CA LEU A 262 -15.70 13.38 -14.45
C LEU A 262 -15.93 11.86 -14.38
N PHE A 263 -16.04 11.22 -15.55
CA PHE A 263 -16.10 9.77 -15.69
C PHE A 263 -15.51 9.38 -17.06
N GLU A 264 -14.62 8.38 -17.08
CA GLU A 264 -14.13 7.74 -18.30
C GLU A 264 -14.18 6.22 -18.14
N GLN A 265 -14.64 5.55 -19.19
CA GLN A 265 -14.53 4.11 -19.38
C GLN A 265 -14.07 3.80 -20.80
N SER A 266 -13.42 2.66 -21.00
CA SER A 266 -12.93 2.23 -22.33
C SER A 266 -13.24 0.76 -22.63
N PRO A 267 -14.52 0.34 -22.69
CA PRO A 267 -14.89 -1.02 -23.04
C PRO A 267 -14.37 -1.43 -24.41
N THR A 268 -13.76 -2.61 -24.47
CA THR A 268 -13.51 -3.36 -25.70
C THR A 268 -14.82 -3.97 -26.19
N LEU A 269 -15.23 -3.64 -27.42
CA LEU A 269 -16.49 -4.08 -28.02
C LEU A 269 -16.26 -5.24 -29.01
N SER A 270 -17.07 -6.30 -28.97
CA SER A 270 -17.05 -7.34 -30.01
C SER A 270 -17.82 -6.95 -31.28
N ASP A 271 -17.89 -7.84 -32.28
CA ASP A 271 -18.73 -7.68 -33.47
C ASP A 271 -20.19 -8.13 -33.30
N GLU A 272 -20.58 -8.58 -32.10
CA GLU A 272 -21.98 -8.75 -31.66
C GLU A 272 -22.37 -7.59 -30.72
N MET A 273 -23.68 -7.29 -30.57
CA MET A 273 -24.14 -6.26 -29.62
C MET A 273 -24.10 -6.81 -28.19
N GLU A 274 -23.33 -6.16 -27.33
CA GLU A 274 -23.12 -6.51 -25.93
C GLU A 274 -23.55 -5.36 -25.01
N SER A 275 -24.11 -5.70 -23.85
CA SER A 275 -24.58 -4.73 -22.84
C SER A 275 -23.45 -4.31 -21.90
N TYR A 276 -23.28 -3.01 -21.72
CA TYR A 276 -22.34 -2.40 -20.79
C TYR A 276 -23.09 -1.59 -19.73
N SER A 277 -22.62 -1.65 -18.49
CA SER A 277 -23.20 -0.89 -17.37
C SER A 277 -22.12 -0.49 -16.38
N TYR A 278 -22.21 0.74 -15.88
CA TYR A 278 -21.24 1.37 -14.98
C TYR A 278 -21.96 2.29 -14.01
N THR A 279 -21.36 2.51 -12.83
CA THR A 279 -21.82 3.53 -11.89
C THR A 279 -20.66 4.41 -11.43
N PHE A 280 -20.91 5.68 -11.14
CA PHE A 280 -19.91 6.59 -10.56
C PHE A 280 -20.55 7.69 -9.73
N THR A 281 -19.79 8.23 -8.77
CA THR A 281 -20.21 9.35 -7.92
C THR A 281 -19.18 10.47 -8.09
N PRO A 282 -19.50 11.60 -8.76
CA PRO A 282 -18.53 12.64 -9.03
C PRO A 282 -18.36 13.58 -7.83
N GLU A 283 -17.12 13.99 -7.56
CA GLU A 283 -16.78 14.93 -6.48
C GLU A 283 -17.04 16.41 -6.88
N SER A 284 -17.28 16.67 -8.16
CA SER A 284 -17.69 17.96 -8.72
C SER A 284 -18.84 17.75 -9.73
N GLY A 285 -19.34 18.80 -10.41
CA GLY A 285 -20.52 18.63 -11.26
C GLY A 285 -20.88 19.80 -12.17
N PHE A 286 -21.74 19.50 -13.15
CA PHE A 286 -22.20 20.40 -14.22
C PHE A 286 -23.65 20.82 -13.96
N THR A 287 -23.84 21.69 -12.97
CA THR A 287 -25.17 22.23 -12.64
C THR A 287 -25.67 23.19 -13.71
N ALA A 288 -26.96 23.12 -14.06
CA ALA A 288 -27.58 24.06 -15.01
C ALA A 288 -27.36 25.53 -14.59
N SER A 289 -26.92 26.36 -15.54
CA SER A 289 -26.67 27.79 -15.30
C SER A 289 -27.95 28.50 -14.87
N ALA A 290 -27.83 29.46 -13.93
CA ALA A 290 -28.98 30.14 -13.31
C ALA A 290 -29.77 31.04 -14.30
N GLY A 291 -30.62 30.42 -15.12
CA GLY A 291 -31.37 31.04 -16.21
C GLY A 291 -31.46 30.20 -17.50
N GLU A 292 -30.90 28.99 -17.53
CA GLU A 292 -30.94 28.07 -18.68
C GLU A 292 -31.56 26.72 -18.27
N ASP A 293 -32.30 26.08 -19.18
CA ASP A 293 -33.13 24.89 -18.89
C ASP A 293 -32.39 23.54 -19.10
N LEU A 294 -31.07 23.55 -19.28
CA LEU A 294 -30.22 22.38 -19.57
C LEU A 294 -28.90 22.45 -18.78
N GLY A 295 -28.28 21.30 -18.47
CA GLY A 295 -26.92 21.22 -17.96
C GLY A 295 -25.87 21.47 -19.05
N SER A 296 -24.62 21.77 -18.65
CA SER A 296 -23.48 21.86 -19.59
C SER A 296 -22.77 20.54 -19.83
N GLY A 297 -23.23 19.44 -19.22
CA GLY A 297 -22.59 18.14 -19.37
C GLY A 297 -22.89 17.48 -20.73
N GLU A 298 -21.94 16.68 -21.19
CA GLU A 298 -22.03 15.81 -22.35
C GLU A 298 -21.71 14.35 -21.96
N LEU A 299 -22.47 13.40 -22.51
CA LEU A 299 -22.09 11.99 -22.63
C LEU A 299 -21.51 11.79 -24.04
N SER A 300 -20.22 11.47 -24.15
CA SER A 300 -19.52 11.27 -25.44
C SER A 300 -19.00 9.85 -25.61
N PHE A 301 -19.35 9.22 -26.73
CA PHE A 301 -18.68 8.04 -27.27
C PHE A 301 -17.63 8.51 -28.29
N GLN A 302 -16.36 8.55 -27.87
CA GLN A 302 -15.25 9.05 -28.66
C GLN A 302 -14.60 7.88 -29.42
N VAL A 303 -14.79 7.87 -30.75
CA VAL A 303 -14.61 6.72 -31.65
C VAL A 303 -13.57 6.99 -32.77
N GLY A 304 -12.74 8.01 -32.59
CA GLY A 304 -11.64 8.36 -33.49
C GLY A 304 -10.38 7.52 -33.31
N GLY A 305 -9.24 8.07 -33.73
CA GLY A 305 -7.92 7.44 -33.60
C GLY A 305 -7.79 6.11 -34.34
N ALA A 306 -8.47 5.94 -35.48
CA ALA A 306 -8.47 4.70 -36.25
C ALA A 306 -7.70 4.87 -37.57
N SER A 307 -6.79 3.95 -37.88
CA SER A 307 -6.03 3.96 -39.14
C SER A 307 -6.84 3.42 -40.33
N GLU A 308 -7.74 2.46 -40.09
CA GLU A 308 -8.66 1.89 -41.07
C GLU A 308 -10.13 2.28 -40.80
N SER A 309 -10.99 2.16 -41.82
CA SER A 309 -12.42 2.47 -41.68
C SER A 309 -13.17 1.34 -41.00
N TRP A 310 -14.06 1.67 -40.07
CA TRP A 310 -14.84 0.70 -39.28
C TRP A 310 -16.27 1.19 -39.05
N THR A 311 -17.09 0.35 -38.41
CA THR A 311 -18.44 0.68 -37.96
C THR A 311 -18.54 0.47 -36.45
N PHE A 312 -19.07 1.48 -35.76
CA PHE A 312 -19.54 1.42 -34.38
C PHE A 312 -21.08 1.41 -34.40
N CYS A 313 -21.73 0.60 -33.57
CA CYS A 313 -23.18 0.66 -33.36
C CYS A 313 -23.50 0.75 -31.87
N LEU A 314 -24.64 1.38 -31.55
CA LEU A 314 -25.06 1.78 -30.21
C LEU A 314 -26.59 1.68 -30.11
N ASP A 315 -27.09 1.20 -28.97
CA ASP A 315 -28.51 1.05 -28.65
C ASP A 315 -28.72 1.14 -27.12
N ASN A 316 -29.97 1.24 -26.67
CA ASN A 316 -30.43 1.24 -25.27
C ASN A 316 -29.62 2.14 -24.31
N VAL A 317 -29.22 3.33 -24.78
CA VAL A 317 -28.41 4.27 -23.99
C VAL A 317 -29.27 4.94 -22.91
N SER A 318 -28.85 4.79 -21.66
CA SER A 318 -29.54 5.25 -20.46
C SER A 318 -28.54 5.86 -19.47
N PHE A 319 -28.85 7.03 -18.92
CA PHE A 319 -28.03 7.71 -17.92
C PHE A 319 -28.88 8.21 -16.76
N ILE A 320 -28.96 7.38 -15.72
CA ILE A 320 -29.89 7.49 -14.60
C ILE A 320 -29.17 8.09 -13.38
N SER A 321 -29.84 9.01 -12.69
CA SER A 321 -29.29 9.71 -11.52
C SER A 321 -29.82 9.18 -10.18
N GLY A 322 -28.98 9.19 -9.14
CA GLY A 322 -29.33 8.72 -7.80
C GLY A 322 -29.58 7.22 -7.70
N VAL A 323 -28.81 6.42 -8.46
CA VAL A 323 -28.87 4.94 -8.46
C VAL A 323 -28.21 4.32 -7.22
N ASP A 324 -28.63 3.10 -6.90
CA ASP A 324 -27.90 2.19 -6.01
C ASP A 324 -26.86 1.42 -6.85
N PRO A 325 -25.55 1.61 -6.60
CA PRO A 325 -24.49 0.93 -7.35
C PRO A 325 -24.29 -0.54 -6.95
N GLY A 326 -24.90 -0.98 -5.85
CA GLY A 326 -24.70 -2.32 -5.30
C GLY A 326 -23.29 -2.57 -4.75
N VAL A 327 -23.10 -3.78 -4.22
CA VAL A 327 -21.82 -4.24 -3.64
C VAL A 327 -20.98 -4.89 -4.74
N TYR A 328 -19.86 -4.27 -5.10
CA TYR A 328 -18.90 -4.88 -6.02
C TYR A 328 -18.36 -6.19 -5.43
N THR A 329 -18.36 -7.24 -6.25
CA THR A 329 -17.85 -8.57 -5.88
C THR A 329 -16.82 -8.99 -6.94
N PRO A 330 -15.51 -8.95 -6.65
CA PRO A 330 -14.49 -9.30 -7.64
C PRO A 330 -14.54 -10.80 -7.99
N GLU A 331 -14.23 -11.14 -9.25
CA GLU A 331 -13.94 -12.54 -9.60
C GLU A 331 -12.61 -12.96 -8.95
N THR A 332 -12.60 -14.12 -8.29
CA THR A 332 -11.41 -14.63 -7.60
C THR A 332 -11.05 -16.08 -7.97
N GLY A 333 -11.69 -16.64 -9.00
CA GLY A 333 -11.43 -18.02 -9.42
C GLY A 333 -11.56 -19.05 -8.29
N PRO A 334 -10.79 -20.17 -8.33
CA PRO A 334 -10.99 -21.27 -7.41
C PRO A 334 -10.63 -20.97 -5.95
N ARG A 335 -11.46 -21.46 -5.01
CA ARG A 335 -11.32 -21.18 -3.56
C ARG A 335 -10.04 -21.71 -2.90
N VAL A 336 -9.28 -22.56 -3.57
CA VAL A 336 -7.96 -23.04 -3.10
C VAL A 336 -6.88 -22.11 -3.67
N ARG A 337 -6.47 -21.12 -2.85
CA ARG A 337 -5.43 -20.14 -3.18
C ARG A 337 -4.04 -20.75 -3.00
N VAL A 338 -3.16 -20.52 -3.97
CA VAL A 338 -1.80 -21.08 -4.06
C VAL A 338 -0.87 -20.02 -4.62
N ASN A 339 0.45 -20.20 -4.45
CA ASN A 339 1.42 -19.58 -5.33
C ASN A 339 1.21 -20.13 -6.74
N GLN A 340 0.74 -19.29 -7.66
CA GLN A 340 0.32 -19.72 -9.00
C GLN A 340 1.52 -19.97 -9.95
N VAL A 341 2.74 -19.63 -9.52
CA VAL A 341 3.97 -20.01 -10.23
C VAL A 341 4.42 -21.37 -9.72
N GLY A 342 4.55 -21.52 -8.40
CA GLY A 342 4.98 -22.76 -7.76
C GLY A 342 5.75 -22.57 -6.47
N TYR A 343 6.45 -23.62 -6.08
CA TYR A 343 7.27 -23.65 -4.86
C TYR A 343 8.64 -24.27 -5.17
N LEU A 344 9.65 -23.97 -4.34
CA LEU A 344 10.96 -24.62 -4.39
C LEU A 344 10.86 -26.07 -3.87
N PRO A 345 11.83 -26.96 -4.16
CA PRO A 345 11.75 -28.36 -3.73
C PRO A 345 11.82 -28.51 -2.21
N GLU A 346 12.78 -27.88 -1.56
CA GLU A 346 12.85 -27.71 -0.11
C GLU A 346 12.24 -26.33 0.28
N GLY A 347 12.09 -26.02 1.57
CA GLY A 347 11.39 -24.79 2.02
C GLY A 347 9.84 -24.91 2.07
N PRO A 348 9.14 -23.82 2.48
CA PRO A 348 7.71 -23.82 2.78
C PRO A 348 6.82 -24.02 1.54
N LYS A 349 5.66 -24.65 1.76
CA LYS A 349 4.63 -24.87 0.72
C LYS A 349 3.25 -24.85 1.37
N GLN A 350 2.59 -23.70 1.26
CA GLN A 350 1.33 -23.41 1.92
C GLN A 350 0.26 -23.03 0.89
N ALA A 351 -0.98 -23.42 1.16
CA ALA A 351 -2.16 -22.99 0.41
C ALA A 351 -3.29 -22.59 1.37
N THR A 352 -4.16 -21.69 0.92
CA THR A 352 -5.27 -21.16 1.73
C THR A 352 -6.59 -21.50 1.06
N LEU A 353 -7.43 -22.30 1.71
CA LEU A 353 -8.76 -22.67 1.26
C LEU A 353 -9.80 -21.73 1.87
N VAL A 354 -10.60 -21.06 1.03
CA VAL A 354 -11.78 -20.30 1.44
C VAL A 354 -12.98 -21.26 1.58
N THR A 355 -13.54 -21.39 2.78
CA THR A 355 -14.64 -22.33 3.06
C THR A 355 -15.41 -21.98 4.34
N ASP A 356 -16.72 -22.21 4.36
CA ASP A 356 -17.57 -22.11 5.56
C ASP A 356 -17.44 -23.32 6.52
N ALA A 357 -16.64 -24.32 6.17
CA ALA A 357 -16.48 -25.52 6.96
C ALA A 357 -15.83 -25.23 8.33
N ALA A 358 -16.56 -25.35 9.43
CA ALA A 358 -16.02 -25.15 10.78
C ALA A 358 -15.17 -26.34 11.31
N SER A 359 -14.54 -27.13 10.43
CA SER A 359 -13.80 -28.36 10.79
C SER A 359 -12.86 -28.84 9.67
N PRO A 360 -11.72 -29.51 10.00
CA PRO A 360 -10.73 -29.98 9.02
C PRO A 360 -11.31 -30.81 7.86
N VAL A 361 -11.30 -30.25 6.65
CA VAL A 361 -11.64 -31.00 5.42
C VAL A 361 -10.45 -31.87 4.99
N ASP A 362 -10.69 -32.83 4.09
CA ASP A 362 -9.62 -33.61 3.46
C ASP A 362 -9.09 -32.87 2.23
N TRP A 363 -7.79 -32.99 1.95
CA TRP A 363 -7.15 -32.42 0.76
C TRP A 363 -6.24 -33.42 0.06
N GLU A 364 -6.05 -33.24 -1.24
CA GLU A 364 -5.21 -34.07 -2.11
C GLU A 364 -4.32 -33.20 -3.02
N LEU A 365 -3.01 -33.45 -3.02
CA LEU A 365 -2.11 -32.91 -4.03
C LEU A 365 -2.08 -33.87 -5.22
N VAL A 366 -2.47 -33.39 -6.39
CA VAL A 366 -2.67 -34.18 -7.62
C VAL A 366 -1.68 -33.74 -8.69
N ASN A 367 -1.06 -34.70 -9.38
CA ASN A 367 -0.09 -34.42 -10.43
C ASN A 367 -0.74 -34.29 -11.83
N ALA A 368 0.03 -33.86 -12.82
CA ALA A 368 -0.40 -33.71 -14.21
C ALA A 368 -0.95 -34.99 -14.91
N GLU A 369 -0.78 -36.20 -14.34
CA GLU A 369 -1.45 -37.42 -14.82
C GLU A 369 -2.81 -37.69 -14.15
N GLY A 370 -3.26 -36.81 -13.24
CA GLY A 370 -4.48 -36.99 -12.45
C GLY A 370 -4.32 -38.00 -11.31
N ALA A 371 -3.10 -38.18 -10.79
CA ALA A 371 -2.82 -39.06 -9.67
C ALA A 371 -2.48 -38.28 -8.39
N THR A 372 -3.18 -38.60 -7.30
CA THR A 372 -2.89 -38.13 -5.94
C THR A 372 -1.48 -38.59 -5.52
N VAL A 373 -0.58 -37.64 -5.28
CA VAL A 373 0.81 -37.90 -4.87
C VAL A 373 1.03 -37.77 -3.36
N THR A 374 0.25 -36.92 -2.70
CA THR A 374 0.14 -36.84 -1.23
C THR A 374 -1.24 -36.28 -0.85
N SER A 375 -1.65 -36.44 0.41
CA SER A 375 -2.96 -36.02 0.91
C SER A 375 -2.94 -35.85 2.42
N GLY A 376 -3.86 -35.04 2.94
CA GLY A 376 -3.91 -34.71 4.37
C GLY A 376 -5.24 -34.09 4.81
N LYS A 377 -5.18 -33.34 5.90
CA LYS A 377 -6.30 -32.52 6.39
C LYS A 377 -5.87 -31.07 6.56
N THR A 378 -6.83 -30.16 6.39
CA THR A 378 -6.61 -28.71 6.50
C THR A 378 -6.60 -28.27 7.97
N SER A 379 -5.96 -27.14 8.26
CA SER A 379 -5.97 -26.49 9.58
C SER A 379 -6.96 -25.33 9.60
N PRO A 380 -8.02 -25.35 10.42
CA PRO A 380 -8.94 -24.21 10.51
C PRO A 380 -8.32 -23.02 11.22
N ALA A 381 -8.15 -21.91 10.49
CA ALA A 381 -7.68 -20.64 11.04
C ALA A 381 -8.84 -19.75 11.53
N GLY A 382 -10.00 -19.82 10.86
CA GLY A 382 -11.18 -19.01 11.17
C GLY A 382 -11.34 -17.85 10.18
N ILE A 383 -11.90 -16.72 10.64
CA ILE A 383 -12.02 -15.52 9.80
C ILE A 383 -10.68 -14.78 9.80
N ASP A 384 -10.13 -14.55 8.61
CA ASP A 384 -9.04 -13.61 8.39
C ASP A 384 -9.60 -12.17 8.44
N GLU A 385 -9.08 -11.33 9.34
CA GLU A 385 -9.59 -9.97 9.55
C GLU A 385 -9.23 -9.01 8.40
N THR A 386 -8.18 -9.29 7.63
CA THR A 386 -7.74 -8.46 6.48
C THR A 386 -8.44 -8.82 5.18
N ALA A 387 -9.00 -10.03 5.08
CA ALA A 387 -9.77 -10.50 3.93
C ALA A 387 -11.29 -10.55 4.19
N GLY A 388 -11.73 -10.64 5.45
CA GLY A 388 -13.13 -10.89 5.80
C GLY A 388 -13.62 -12.31 5.49
N LEU A 389 -12.72 -13.24 5.17
CA LEU A 389 -13.03 -14.59 4.70
C LEU A 389 -12.79 -15.64 5.79
N ASN A 390 -13.69 -16.62 5.93
CA ASN A 390 -13.40 -17.83 6.72
C ASN A 390 -12.51 -18.79 5.91
N VAL A 391 -11.36 -19.15 6.48
CA VAL A 391 -10.27 -19.84 5.78
C VAL A 391 -9.67 -21.00 6.57
N HIS A 392 -9.15 -21.95 5.82
CA HIS A 392 -8.32 -23.05 6.28
C HIS A 392 -6.93 -23.00 5.62
N GLU A 393 -5.89 -23.37 6.35
CA GLU A 393 -4.52 -23.51 5.85
C GLU A 393 -4.21 -24.95 5.44
N VAL A 394 -3.26 -25.11 4.51
CA VAL A 394 -2.88 -26.40 3.93
C VAL A 394 -1.36 -26.48 3.75
N ASP A 395 -0.69 -27.07 4.75
CA ASP A 395 0.74 -27.40 4.70
C ASP A 395 0.97 -28.68 3.88
N PHE A 396 1.77 -28.54 2.82
CA PHE A 396 2.35 -29.65 2.05
C PHE A 396 3.86 -29.50 1.87
N GLY A 397 4.54 -28.73 2.73
CA GLY A 397 5.97 -28.43 2.69
C GLY A 397 6.87 -29.65 2.58
N THR A 398 6.47 -30.75 3.22
CA THR A 398 7.15 -32.07 3.19
C THR A 398 7.11 -32.80 1.85
N PHE A 399 6.48 -32.25 0.81
CA PHE A 399 6.46 -32.82 -0.54
C PHE A 399 7.46 -32.11 -1.47
N GLU A 400 8.61 -32.75 -1.69
CA GLU A 400 9.78 -32.16 -2.35
C GLU A 400 9.92 -32.51 -3.85
N GLN A 401 9.04 -33.36 -4.40
CA GLN A 401 9.26 -33.94 -5.73
C GLN A 401 8.96 -32.92 -6.84
N PRO A 402 9.91 -32.62 -7.76
CA PRO A 402 9.67 -31.66 -8.82
C PRO A 402 8.65 -32.14 -9.87
N GLY A 403 7.78 -31.24 -10.31
CA GLY A 403 6.68 -31.54 -11.23
C GLY A 403 5.68 -30.40 -11.40
N LYS A 404 4.51 -30.72 -11.96
CA LYS A 404 3.33 -29.85 -12.06
C LYS A 404 2.17 -30.47 -11.30
N TYR A 405 1.48 -29.64 -10.52
CA TYR A 405 0.49 -30.07 -9.53
C TYR A 405 -0.71 -29.13 -9.47
N THR A 406 -1.84 -29.66 -9.00
CA THR A 406 -2.99 -28.91 -8.47
C THR A 406 -3.35 -29.47 -7.10
N LEU A 407 -3.95 -28.63 -6.25
CA LEU A 407 -4.41 -29.03 -4.93
C LEU A 407 -5.94 -29.06 -4.91
N LEU A 408 -6.49 -30.21 -4.51
CA LEU A 408 -7.93 -30.43 -4.33
C LEU A 408 -8.30 -30.32 -2.86
N ALA A 409 -9.33 -29.56 -2.53
CA ALA A 409 -9.93 -29.52 -1.19
C ALA A 409 -11.38 -29.01 -1.26
N ASP A 410 -12.28 -29.55 -0.42
CA ASP A 410 -13.68 -29.09 -0.34
C ASP A 410 -14.43 -29.09 -1.70
N ASP A 411 -14.21 -30.17 -2.48
CA ASP A 411 -14.63 -30.38 -3.88
C ASP A 411 -14.15 -29.31 -4.91
N GLU A 412 -13.24 -28.42 -4.50
CA GLU A 412 -12.59 -27.39 -5.32
C GLU A 412 -11.21 -27.84 -5.84
N GLN A 413 -10.68 -27.18 -6.89
CA GLN A 413 -9.35 -27.41 -7.45
C GLN A 413 -8.59 -26.09 -7.65
N SER A 414 -7.35 -25.98 -7.15
CA SER A 414 -6.47 -24.82 -7.38
C SER A 414 -6.10 -24.61 -8.86
N TYR A 415 -5.55 -23.44 -9.18
CA TYR A 415 -4.73 -23.28 -10.40
C TYR A 415 -3.55 -24.29 -10.41
N GLU A 416 -3.03 -24.60 -11.59
CA GLU A 416 -1.82 -25.45 -11.72
C GLU A 416 -0.60 -24.65 -11.26
N PHE A 417 0.32 -25.31 -10.56
CA PHE A 417 1.56 -24.71 -10.10
C PHE A 417 2.73 -25.71 -10.23
N ALA A 418 3.96 -25.20 -10.24
CA ALA A 418 5.16 -26.04 -10.27
C ALA A 418 5.67 -26.39 -8.87
N ILE A 419 6.40 -27.50 -8.76
CA ILE A 419 7.46 -27.62 -7.75
C ILE A 419 8.75 -27.79 -8.54
N ALA A 420 9.71 -26.87 -8.39
CA ALA A 420 10.91 -26.84 -9.22
C ALA A 420 12.07 -26.08 -8.55
N PRO A 421 13.32 -26.56 -8.67
CA PRO A 421 14.48 -25.73 -8.40
C PRO A 421 14.59 -24.62 -9.46
N GLY A 422 15.14 -23.46 -9.07
CA GLY A 422 15.31 -22.32 -9.97
C GLY A 422 13.99 -21.63 -10.38
N LEU A 423 12.95 -21.73 -9.54
CA LEU A 423 11.62 -21.20 -9.82
C LEU A 423 11.62 -19.69 -10.08
N TYR A 424 12.47 -18.96 -9.35
CA TYR A 424 12.55 -17.50 -9.36
C TYR A 424 13.66 -16.95 -10.28
N ASP A 425 14.46 -17.81 -10.92
CA ASP A 425 15.60 -17.42 -11.75
C ASP A 425 15.19 -16.42 -12.85
N GLN A 426 14.10 -16.71 -13.56
CA GLN A 426 13.58 -15.81 -14.58
C GLN A 426 12.95 -14.54 -13.96
N LEU A 427 12.37 -14.63 -12.76
CA LEU A 427 11.75 -13.48 -12.09
C LEU A 427 12.81 -12.45 -11.65
N ARG A 428 13.99 -12.90 -11.22
CA ARG A 428 15.17 -12.03 -10.99
C ARG A 428 15.45 -11.18 -12.23
N TYR A 429 15.67 -11.83 -13.38
CA TYR A 429 16.01 -11.12 -14.62
C TYR A 429 14.86 -10.24 -15.10
N ASP A 430 13.62 -10.72 -15.05
CA ASP A 430 12.43 -9.99 -15.48
C ASP A 430 12.20 -8.72 -14.64
N ALA A 431 12.33 -8.81 -13.31
CA ALA A 431 12.17 -7.68 -12.39
C ALA A 431 13.25 -6.58 -12.57
N ILE A 432 14.50 -6.95 -12.89
CA ILE A 432 15.55 -5.97 -13.21
C ILE A 432 15.38 -5.40 -14.63
N ASN A 433 14.94 -6.22 -15.60
CA ASN A 433 14.70 -5.78 -16.97
C ASN A 433 13.53 -4.78 -17.11
N TYR A 434 12.73 -4.57 -16.07
CA TYR A 434 11.74 -3.48 -15.98
C TYR A 434 12.36 -2.08 -16.12
N PHE A 435 13.57 -1.88 -15.62
CA PHE A 435 14.19 -0.54 -15.57
C PHE A 435 14.63 -0.05 -16.96
N TYR A 436 14.98 -0.95 -17.88
CA TYR A 436 15.36 -0.59 -19.25
C TYR A 436 14.26 0.18 -20.01
N PRO A 437 13.00 -0.31 -20.15
CA PRO A 437 11.93 0.46 -20.76
C PRO A 437 11.59 1.73 -19.95
N ALA A 438 11.76 1.73 -18.62
CA ALA A 438 11.58 2.93 -17.80
C ALA A 438 12.60 4.05 -18.11
N ARG A 439 13.74 3.78 -18.77
CA ARG A 439 14.76 4.80 -19.10
C ARG A 439 14.20 5.96 -19.94
N SER A 440 14.18 7.16 -19.35
CA SER A 440 13.97 8.45 -20.02
C SER A 440 15.19 8.85 -20.85
N GLY A 441 15.01 9.72 -21.85
CA GLY A 441 16.12 10.28 -22.65
C GLY A 441 16.73 9.37 -23.71
N ILE A 442 16.32 8.10 -23.77
CA ILE A 442 16.81 7.09 -24.72
C ILE A 442 15.64 6.41 -25.45
N ALA A 443 15.89 6.02 -26.71
CA ALA A 443 14.98 5.19 -27.48
C ALA A 443 15.11 3.73 -27.04
N ILE A 444 13.99 3.05 -26.87
CA ILE A 444 13.98 1.64 -26.46
C ILE A 444 13.99 0.79 -27.73
N ASP A 445 14.97 -0.10 -27.85
CA ASP A 445 15.03 -1.11 -28.90
C ASP A 445 14.39 -2.38 -28.35
N GLY A 446 13.12 -2.60 -28.73
CA GLY A 446 12.38 -3.80 -28.31
C GLY A 446 13.05 -5.11 -28.72
N SER A 447 13.93 -5.10 -29.74
CA SER A 447 14.70 -6.29 -30.12
C SER A 447 15.79 -6.69 -29.14
N VAL A 448 16.08 -5.85 -28.14
CA VAL A 448 16.92 -6.19 -26.98
C VAL A 448 16.12 -6.99 -25.95
N MET A 449 14.83 -6.70 -25.76
CA MET A 449 13.95 -7.28 -24.72
C MET A 449 13.48 -8.72 -25.04
N VAL A 450 14.38 -9.59 -25.50
CA VAL A 450 14.09 -10.92 -26.08
C VAL A 450 13.44 -11.94 -25.14
N ALA A 451 13.33 -11.64 -23.84
CA ALA A 451 12.60 -12.44 -22.86
C ALA A 451 11.08 -12.11 -22.82
N GLN A 452 10.66 -10.96 -23.35
CA GLN A 452 9.24 -10.59 -23.41
C GLN A 452 8.56 -11.23 -24.64
N PRO A 453 7.35 -11.80 -24.50
CA PRO A 453 6.65 -12.47 -25.61
C PRO A 453 6.22 -11.52 -26.74
N ASP A 454 6.12 -10.24 -26.39
CA ASP A 454 5.65 -9.08 -27.14
C ASP A 454 6.79 -8.07 -27.42
N ALA A 455 8.05 -8.49 -27.27
CA ALA A 455 9.27 -7.68 -27.37
C ALA A 455 9.28 -6.55 -28.42
N GLU A 456 8.79 -6.79 -29.65
CA GLU A 456 8.74 -5.78 -30.72
C GLU A 456 7.88 -4.55 -30.35
N GLN A 457 6.85 -4.69 -29.51
CA GLN A 457 5.94 -3.62 -29.06
C GLN A 457 6.58 -2.63 -28.07
N TYR A 458 7.65 -3.02 -27.37
CA TYR A 458 8.41 -2.10 -26.50
C TYR A 458 9.34 -1.16 -27.29
N THR A 459 9.35 -1.23 -28.63
CA THR A 459 10.14 -0.31 -29.46
C THR A 459 9.53 1.09 -29.44
N ARG A 460 10.21 2.07 -28.83
CA ARG A 460 9.77 3.48 -28.81
C ARG A 460 10.89 4.46 -29.08
N GLU A 461 10.53 5.64 -29.59
CA GLU A 461 11.46 6.76 -29.71
C GLU A 461 11.93 7.28 -28.34
N ALA A 462 12.95 8.14 -28.35
CA ALA A 462 13.52 8.71 -27.15
C ALA A 462 12.60 9.79 -26.60
N GLY A 463 11.93 9.51 -25.47
CA GLY A 463 11.13 10.51 -24.77
C GLY A 463 11.99 11.49 -23.98
N HIS A 464 11.48 12.73 -23.86
CA HIS A 464 12.09 13.83 -23.11
C HIS A 464 13.51 14.18 -23.56
N VAL A 465 13.66 14.35 -24.88
CA VAL A 465 14.90 14.80 -25.54
C VAL A 465 14.73 16.12 -26.32
N GLY A 466 13.70 16.90 -26.03
CA GLY A 466 13.46 18.22 -26.63
C GLY A 466 13.91 19.39 -25.74
N ALA A 467 13.50 20.59 -26.12
CA ALA A 467 13.72 21.85 -25.39
C ALA A 467 12.60 22.86 -25.69
N PRO A 468 12.24 23.76 -24.75
CA PRO A 468 11.15 24.72 -24.94
C PRO A 468 11.27 25.55 -26.23
N GLY A 469 10.32 25.36 -27.14
CA GLY A 469 10.23 26.08 -28.41
C GLY A 469 11.18 25.60 -29.51
N ASP A 470 11.83 24.44 -29.39
CA ASP A 470 12.70 23.89 -30.45
C ASP A 470 11.92 23.34 -31.66
N GLY A 471 10.64 23.02 -31.48
CA GLY A 471 9.71 22.53 -32.52
C GLY A 471 9.51 21.02 -32.53
N SER A 472 10.05 20.27 -31.57
CA SER A 472 9.63 18.90 -31.23
C SER A 472 8.37 18.91 -30.36
N ALA A 473 7.83 17.72 -30.03
CA ALA A 473 6.68 17.59 -29.12
C ALA A 473 7.11 17.85 -27.67
N ASN A 474 8.08 17.09 -27.15
CA ASN A 474 8.63 17.31 -25.81
C ASN A 474 9.25 18.71 -25.68
N GLN A 475 8.87 19.45 -24.66
CA GLN A 475 9.52 20.73 -24.31
C GLN A 475 10.56 20.53 -23.17
N GLY A 476 11.17 19.35 -23.10
CA GLY A 476 12.21 18.94 -22.14
C GLY A 476 12.89 17.64 -22.61
N ASP A 477 14.03 17.19 -22.07
CA ASP A 477 14.70 17.66 -20.84
C ASP A 477 16.09 18.33 -21.09
N ARG A 478 16.37 18.93 -22.26
CA ARG A 478 17.72 19.52 -22.55
C ARG A 478 17.98 20.92 -21.99
N ASP A 479 16.94 21.75 -21.91
CA ASP A 479 17.04 23.15 -21.47
C ASP A 479 15.89 23.44 -20.48
N VAL A 480 15.74 22.57 -19.48
CA VAL A 480 14.60 22.62 -18.53
C VAL A 480 14.69 23.86 -17.64
N PRO A 481 13.72 24.78 -17.66
CA PRO A 481 13.66 25.90 -16.74
C PRO A 481 13.25 25.47 -15.32
N CYS A 482 13.61 26.25 -14.32
CA CYS A 482 13.00 26.13 -13.00
C CYS A 482 11.53 26.56 -13.01
N LEU A 483 10.71 25.89 -12.19
CA LEU A 483 9.31 26.26 -11.97
C LEU A 483 9.20 27.66 -11.35
N THR A 484 8.14 28.40 -11.68
CA THR A 484 7.95 29.78 -11.22
C THR A 484 6.53 30.02 -10.66
N PRO A 485 6.32 31.03 -9.79
CA PRO A 485 4.98 31.38 -9.32
C PRO A 485 4.04 31.87 -10.44
N ALA A 486 4.61 32.28 -11.59
CA ALA A 486 3.83 32.68 -12.76
C ALA A 486 3.42 31.48 -13.65
N THR A 487 4.10 30.33 -13.50
CA THR A 487 3.77 29.05 -14.13
C THR A 487 2.78 28.28 -13.25
N GLU A 488 3.15 28.05 -11.99
CA GLU A 488 2.40 27.20 -11.04
C GLU A 488 1.17 27.92 -10.46
N GLY A 489 1.10 29.25 -10.53
CA GLY A 489 -0.11 30.01 -10.28
C GLY A 489 -0.62 29.90 -8.84
N GLU A 490 -1.82 29.34 -8.67
CA GLU A 490 -2.43 29.15 -7.34
C GLU A 490 -1.85 27.97 -6.56
N TYR A 491 -1.19 27.04 -7.24
CA TYR A 491 -0.52 25.88 -6.63
C TYR A 491 0.88 26.23 -6.07
N TRP A 492 1.36 27.48 -6.14
CA TRP A 492 2.73 27.82 -5.76
C TRP A 492 3.00 27.70 -4.25
N MET A 493 3.66 26.61 -3.87
CA MET A 493 4.01 26.31 -2.46
C MET A 493 5.47 26.67 -2.11
N TYR A 494 6.30 27.04 -3.10
CA TYR A 494 7.75 27.16 -2.94
C TYR A 494 8.26 28.48 -2.32
N GLY A 495 7.36 29.40 -1.93
CA GLY A 495 7.69 30.58 -1.12
C GLY A 495 8.35 31.71 -1.91
N ASP A 496 9.51 32.17 -1.46
CA ASP A 496 10.36 33.18 -2.10
C ASP A 496 11.56 32.58 -2.86
N TRP A 497 11.47 31.30 -3.24
CA TRP A 497 12.46 30.66 -4.11
C TRP A 497 12.50 31.32 -5.51
N GLU A 498 13.67 31.81 -5.89
CA GLU A 498 13.99 32.25 -7.25
C GLU A 498 15.06 31.33 -7.86
N CYS A 499 14.94 31.06 -9.16
CA CYS A 499 15.92 30.37 -9.98
C CYS A 499 15.94 31.00 -11.38
N ASN A 500 17.12 31.09 -12.01
CA ASN A 500 17.36 31.90 -13.21
C ASN A 500 18.21 31.21 -14.29
N TYR A 501 18.33 29.88 -14.22
CA TYR A 501 19.05 29.04 -15.19
C TYR A 501 18.13 27.95 -15.79
N THR A 502 18.66 27.25 -16.79
CA THR A 502 18.13 25.99 -17.34
C THR A 502 19.15 24.86 -17.12
N ALA A 503 18.72 23.60 -17.16
CA ALA A 503 19.61 22.44 -17.11
C ALA A 503 19.27 21.37 -18.16
N ASP A 504 20.29 20.61 -18.58
CA ASP A 504 20.13 19.34 -19.30
C ASP A 504 20.00 18.22 -18.25
N VAL A 505 18.79 17.69 -18.10
CA VAL A 505 18.45 16.59 -17.19
C VAL A 505 17.88 15.39 -17.96
N VAL A 506 18.33 15.21 -19.21
CA VAL A 506 18.02 14.04 -20.04
C VAL A 506 18.64 12.78 -19.41
N GLY A 507 17.91 11.65 -19.43
CA GLY A 507 18.31 10.40 -18.76
C GLY A 507 17.50 10.13 -17.48
N GLY A 508 17.93 9.15 -16.69
CA GLY A 508 17.20 8.64 -15.53
C GLY A 508 16.02 7.76 -15.93
N TRP A 509 15.28 7.23 -14.96
CA TRP A 509 14.03 6.51 -15.21
C TRP A 509 12.82 7.45 -15.09
N TYR A 510 11.76 7.15 -15.86
CA TYR A 510 10.40 7.54 -15.48
C TYR A 510 10.00 6.77 -14.22
N ASP A 511 9.31 7.45 -13.31
CA ASP A 511 9.16 6.96 -11.95
C ASP A 511 8.00 5.98 -11.77
N ALA A 512 6.84 6.32 -12.32
CA ALA A 512 5.60 5.60 -12.09
C ALA A 512 4.89 5.25 -13.41
N GLY A 513 3.55 5.28 -13.41
CA GLY A 513 2.76 5.32 -14.62
C GLY A 513 2.85 6.67 -15.37
N ASP A 514 3.59 7.64 -14.85
CA ASP A 514 3.76 9.01 -15.34
C ASP A 514 5.06 9.21 -16.16
N HIS A 515 5.38 10.47 -16.49
CA HIS A 515 6.65 10.86 -17.11
C HIS A 515 7.52 11.74 -16.18
N GLY A 516 7.13 11.95 -14.93
CA GLY A 516 7.94 12.61 -13.91
C GLY A 516 9.18 11.79 -13.53
N LYS A 517 10.19 12.48 -12.99
CA LYS A 517 11.43 11.87 -12.50
C LYS A 517 11.84 12.52 -11.20
N TYR A 518 11.93 11.73 -10.13
CA TYR A 518 11.97 12.21 -8.75
C TYR A 518 13.23 11.69 -8.05
N VAL A 519 13.95 12.57 -7.36
CA VAL A 519 15.25 12.23 -6.75
C VAL A 519 15.08 11.46 -5.44
N VAL A 520 13.96 11.67 -4.71
CA VAL A 520 13.65 10.94 -3.48
C VAL A 520 13.27 9.49 -3.80
N ASN A 521 12.20 9.27 -4.59
CA ASN A 521 11.78 7.90 -4.93
C ASN A 521 12.82 7.15 -5.78
N GLY A 522 13.48 7.85 -6.71
CA GLY A 522 14.62 7.31 -7.45
C GLY A 522 15.84 6.98 -6.57
N GLY A 523 15.98 7.62 -5.40
CA GLY A 523 17.04 7.38 -4.42
C GLY A 523 16.93 6.00 -3.76
N ILE A 524 15.82 5.72 -3.09
CA ILE A 524 15.56 4.36 -2.56
C ILE A 524 15.62 3.30 -3.67
N SER A 525 15.11 3.62 -4.87
CA SER A 525 15.09 2.69 -6.01
C SER A 525 16.51 2.27 -6.42
N VAL A 526 17.40 3.23 -6.66
CA VAL A 526 18.78 2.92 -7.05
C VAL A 526 19.58 2.32 -5.90
N ALA A 527 19.31 2.71 -4.64
CA ALA A 527 19.90 2.08 -3.46
C ALA A 527 19.61 0.57 -3.39
N GLN A 528 18.38 0.15 -3.71
CA GLN A 528 18.00 -1.27 -3.71
C GLN A 528 18.62 -2.05 -4.88
N LEU A 529 18.76 -1.47 -6.07
CA LEU A 529 19.52 -2.10 -7.18
C LEU A 529 21.00 -2.27 -6.82
N LEU A 530 21.65 -1.24 -6.29
CA LEU A 530 23.03 -1.28 -5.81
C LEU A 530 23.20 -2.33 -4.70
N SER A 531 22.25 -2.38 -3.75
CA SER A 531 22.24 -3.34 -2.63
C SER A 531 22.02 -4.78 -3.09
N THR A 532 21.30 -5.00 -4.20
CA THR A 532 21.09 -6.33 -4.79
C THR A 532 22.41 -6.94 -5.26
N TYR A 533 23.26 -6.15 -5.92
CA TYR A 533 24.62 -6.58 -6.26
C TYR A 533 25.55 -6.61 -5.03
N GLU A 534 25.52 -5.57 -4.17
CA GLU A 534 26.40 -5.46 -3.00
C GLU A 534 26.26 -6.65 -2.03
N ARG A 535 25.04 -7.21 -1.91
CA ARG A 535 24.78 -8.44 -1.15
C ARG A 535 25.69 -9.60 -1.57
N THR A 536 26.00 -9.76 -2.86
CA THR A 536 26.89 -10.84 -3.35
C THR A 536 28.34 -10.70 -2.88
N LEU A 537 28.75 -9.51 -2.44
CA LEU A 537 30.13 -9.23 -1.99
C LEU A 537 30.36 -9.56 -0.51
N TYR A 538 29.31 -9.51 0.30
CA TYR A 538 29.38 -9.55 1.77
C TYR A 538 28.62 -10.72 2.41
N THR A 539 27.80 -11.45 1.64
CA THR A 539 26.99 -12.56 2.16
C THR A 539 27.44 -13.91 1.58
N PRO A 540 27.32 -15.02 2.33
CA PRO A 540 27.62 -16.37 1.83
C PRO A 540 26.53 -16.92 0.89
N THR A 541 25.42 -16.20 0.78
CA THR A 541 24.09 -16.63 0.34
C THR A 541 23.60 -15.85 -0.88
N GLY A 542 24.49 -15.12 -1.57
CA GLY A 542 24.19 -14.38 -2.80
C GLY A 542 25.07 -14.80 -3.98
N ALA A 543 24.47 -15.07 -5.15
CA ALA A 543 25.18 -15.57 -6.33
C ALA A 543 25.75 -14.43 -7.23
N ASP A 544 27.06 -14.17 -7.08
CA ASP A 544 27.88 -13.28 -7.94
C ASP A 544 27.63 -13.47 -9.45
N ALA A 545 27.67 -14.72 -9.92
CA ALA A 545 27.74 -15.04 -11.35
C ALA A 545 26.44 -14.73 -12.11
N ASP A 546 25.30 -14.77 -11.41
CA ASP A 546 23.95 -14.63 -11.96
C ASP A 546 23.44 -13.17 -11.89
N LEU A 547 24.34 -12.22 -11.61
CA LEU A 547 24.14 -10.76 -11.69
C LEU A 547 25.29 -10.04 -12.43
N GLY A 548 26.15 -10.79 -13.15
CA GLY A 548 27.35 -10.28 -13.83
C GLY A 548 27.14 -9.61 -15.21
N ASP A 549 28.25 -9.41 -15.91
CA ASP A 549 28.34 -8.86 -17.29
C ASP A 549 27.60 -9.76 -18.30
N GLY A 550 26.62 -9.19 -19.00
CA GLY A 550 25.78 -9.87 -19.98
C GLY A 550 24.69 -10.75 -19.39
N THR A 551 24.12 -10.38 -18.23
CA THR A 551 22.99 -11.07 -17.58
C THR A 551 21.62 -10.42 -17.84
N LEU A 552 21.58 -9.14 -18.25
CA LEU A 552 20.35 -8.40 -18.53
C LEU A 552 20.14 -8.16 -20.02
N ASN A 553 18.88 -7.86 -20.36
CA ASN A 553 18.46 -7.43 -21.69
C ASN A 553 18.56 -5.89 -21.79
N ILE A 554 19.75 -5.35 -21.53
CA ILE A 554 20.11 -3.93 -21.69
C ILE A 554 20.97 -3.74 -22.96
N PRO A 555 21.15 -2.50 -23.48
CA PRO A 555 21.88 -2.28 -24.71
C PRO A 555 23.33 -2.79 -24.65
N ARG A 556 23.89 -3.10 -25.82
CA ARG A 556 25.03 -4.01 -25.92
C ARG A 556 26.36 -3.38 -25.49
N ASP A 557 26.47 -2.06 -25.54
CA ASP A 557 27.62 -1.31 -25.06
C ASP A 557 27.73 -1.36 -23.53
N GLU A 558 26.62 -1.57 -22.82
CA GLU A 558 26.56 -1.97 -21.41
C GLU A 558 26.76 -3.49 -21.27
N SER A 559 25.87 -4.33 -21.82
CA SER A 559 25.85 -5.82 -21.63
C SER A 559 26.98 -6.60 -22.33
N SER A 560 28.15 -5.97 -22.52
CA SER A 560 29.43 -6.63 -22.80
C SER A 560 30.67 -5.81 -22.37
N ASN A 561 30.52 -4.94 -21.36
CA ASN A 561 31.56 -4.01 -20.89
C ASN A 561 32.47 -4.56 -19.76
N SER A 562 32.14 -5.74 -19.20
CA SER A 562 32.79 -6.34 -18.02
C SER A 562 32.52 -5.65 -16.67
N VAL A 563 31.34 -5.03 -16.55
CA VAL A 563 30.68 -4.57 -15.33
C VAL A 563 29.42 -5.45 -15.11
N PRO A 564 28.99 -5.71 -13.87
CA PRO A 564 27.67 -6.27 -13.56
C PRO A 564 26.54 -5.41 -14.16
N ASP A 565 25.70 -5.97 -15.04
CA ASP A 565 24.69 -5.21 -15.79
C ASP A 565 23.71 -4.42 -14.89
N VAL A 566 23.41 -4.94 -13.69
CA VAL A 566 22.57 -4.26 -12.68
C VAL A 566 23.21 -2.97 -12.14
N LEU A 567 24.55 -2.86 -12.16
CA LEU A 567 25.24 -1.60 -11.86
C LEU A 567 25.15 -0.60 -13.01
N ASP A 568 25.16 -1.04 -14.28
CA ASP A 568 24.97 -0.16 -15.44
C ASP A 568 23.56 0.43 -15.48
N GLU A 569 22.55 -0.36 -15.14
CA GLU A 569 21.18 0.15 -14.98
C GLU A 569 21.11 1.15 -13.81
N ALA A 570 21.69 0.84 -12.64
CA ALA A 570 21.80 1.79 -11.54
C ALA A 570 22.57 3.08 -11.92
N ARG A 571 23.62 2.97 -12.75
CA ARG A 571 24.40 4.09 -13.27
C ARG A 571 23.55 5.03 -14.13
N TRP A 572 22.56 4.52 -14.87
CA TRP A 572 21.62 5.36 -15.64
C TRP A 572 20.89 6.38 -14.76
N GLN A 573 20.47 5.97 -13.56
CA GLN A 573 19.84 6.85 -12.58
C GLN A 573 20.86 7.74 -11.85
N LEU A 574 22.01 7.21 -11.45
CA LEU A 574 23.07 8.00 -10.79
C LEU A 574 23.60 9.15 -11.68
N GLU A 575 23.80 8.90 -12.98
CA GLU A 575 24.19 9.94 -13.95
C GLU A 575 23.11 11.01 -14.15
N TRP A 576 21.83 10.68 -13.93
CA TRP A 576 20.75 11.66 -13.94
C TRP A 576 20.66 12.45 -12.62
N MET A 577 20.78 11.80 -11.47
CA MET A 577 20.77 12.49 -10.16
C MET A 577 21.92 13.50 -10.04
N MET A 578 23.10 13.22 -10.63
CA MET A 578 24.18 14.21 -10.76
C MET A 578 23.78 15.47 -11.56
N LYS A 579 22.93 15.34 -12.59
CA LYS A 579 22.44 16.49 -13.38
C LYS A 579 21.39 17.32 -12.62
N MET A 580 20.73 16.72 -11.64
CA MET A 580 19.76 17.38 -10.76
C MET A 580 20.43 18.21 -9.65
N GLN A 581 21.76 18.16 -9.50
CA GLN A 581 22.49 18.98 -8.52
C GLN A 581 22.58 20.43 -8.98
N VAL A 582 22.18 21.36 -8.09
CA VAL A 582 22.13 22.81 -8.36
C VAL A 582 23.54 23.35 -8.63
N PRO A 583 23.75 24.08 -9.75
CA PRO A 583 25.05 24.66 -10.10
C PRO A 583 25.66 25.52 -8.99
N ALA A 584 26.98 25.45 -8.83
CA ALA A 584 27.72 26.17 -7.78
C ALA A 584 27.70 27.71 -7.96
N GLU A 585 27.31 28.20 -9.13
CA GLU A 585 27.07 29.62 -9.43
C GLU A 585 25.63 30.09 -9.23
N ALA A 586 24.69 29.23 -8.79
CA ALA A 586 23.30 29.61 -8.56
C ALA A 586 23.14 30.59 -7.38
N ASP A 587 22.22 31.56 -7.53
CA ASP A 587 21.94 32.57 -6.48
C ASP A 587 21.27 31.98 -5.21
N MET A 588 20.64 30.80 -5.32
CA MET A 588 20.00 30.09 -4.21
C MET A 588 20.33 28.59 -4.25
N TYR A 589 20.53 28.00 -3.06
CA TYR A 589 20.72 26.55 -2.83
C TYR A 589 21.82 25.83 -3.66
N PRO A 590 23.00 26.43 -3.93
CA PRO A 590 24.07 25.75 -4.67
C PRO A 590 24.49 24.44 -3.99
N GLY A 591 24.68 23.37 -4.77
CA GLY A 591 25.06 22.04 -4.26
C GLY A 591 23.92 21.17 -3.70
N MET A 592 22.76 21.76 -3.38
CA MET A 592 21.52 21.00 -3.12
C MET A 592 21.06 20.28 -4.40
N VAL A 593 20.13 19.34 -4.29
CA VAL A 593 19.60 18.60 -5.45
C VAL A 593 18.12 18.91 -5.66
N HIS A 594 17.74 19.24 -6.91
CA HIS A 594 16.36 19.44 -7.33
C HIS A 594 15.49 18.24 -6.96
N HIS A 595 14.33 18.48 -6.36
CA HIS A 595 13.49 17.39 -5.85
C HIS A 595 12.95 16.48 -6.97
N LYS A 596 12.48 17.09 -8.07
CA LYS A 596 11.95 16.40 -9.25
C LYS A 596 12.06 17.26 -10.51
N VAL A 597 12.03 16.62 -11.67
CA VAL A 597 11.65 17.25 -12.95
C VAL A 597 10.36 16.61 -13.45
N ALA A 598 9.39 17.42 -13.81
CA ALA A 598 8.05 16.97 -14.15
C ALA A 598 7.32 17.95 -15.08
N ASP A 599 6.15 17.51 -15.55
CA ASP A 599 5.28 18.22 -16.48
C ASP A 599 4.48 19.34 -15.81
N ALA A 600 4.18 20.40 -16.56
CA ALA A 600 3.36 21.52 -16.07
C ALA A 600 1.94 21.10 -15.64
N ASN A 601 1.37 20.09 -16.31
CA ASN A 601 0.03 19.56 -16.04
C ASN A 601 0.00 18.04 -16.30
N TRP A 602 -0.84 17.32 -15.56
CA TRP A 602 -1.00 15.87 -15.72
C TRP A 602 -1.45 15.50 -17.13
N THR A 603 -0.82 14.48 -17.70
CA THR A 603 -1.17 13.93 -19.01
C THR A 603 -2.10 12.73 -18.91
N GLY A 604 -3.05 12.62 -19.85
CA GLY A 604 -4.03 11.54 -19.92
C GLY A 604 -3.51 10.26 -20.59
N LEU A 605 -4.34 9.22 -20.63
CA LEU A 605 -4.01 7.91 -21.17
C LEU A 605 -4.64 7.64 -22.56
N PRO A 606 -3.97 6.90 -23.47
CA PRO A 606 -2.54 6.59 -23.47
C PRO A 606 -1.70 7.77 -23.99
N LEU A 607 -0.39 7.77 -23.71
CA LEU A 607 0.57 8.74 -24.24
C LEU A 607 1.97 8.13 -24.36
N MET A 608 2.65 8.36 -25.49
CA MET A 608 4.03 7.94 -25.65
C MET A 608 5.00 9.00 -25.07
N PRO A 609 6.10 8.61 -24.39
CA PRO A 609 7.05 9.57 -23.83
C PRO A 609 7.69 10.55 -24.82
N ALA A 610 7.68 10.24 -26.12
CA ALA A 610 8.20 11.10 -27.20
C ALA A 610 7.16 12.08 -27.79
N ASP A 611 5.87 11.81 -27.55
CA ASP A 611 4.74 12.64 -28.01
C ASP A 611 4.22 13.60 -26.93
N ASP A 612 4.74 13.51 -25.70
CA ASP A 612 4.34 14.37 -24.58
C ASP A 612 4.59 15.86 -24.91
N PRO A 613 3.54 16.71 -24.92
CA PRO A 613 3.64 18.10 -25.34
C PRO A 613 3.89 19.09 -24.19
N GLN A 614 3.98 18.64 -22.94
CA GLN A 614 4.06 19.55 -21.78
C GLN A 614 5.41 20.28 -21.71
N GLU A 615 5.37 21.51 -21.18
CA GLU A 615 6.59 22.16 -20.68
C GLU A 615 6.96 21.57 -19.34
N ARG A 616 8.24 21.21 -19.20
CA ARG A 616 8.78 20.54 -18.02
C ARG A 616 9.62 21.49 -17.22
N TYR A 617 9.59 21.29 -15.91
CA TYR A 617 10.15 22.22 -14.95
C TYR A 617 10.97 21.50 -13.87
N LEU A 618 12.12 22.08 -13.53
CA LEU A 618 12.86 21.72 -12.32
C LEU A 618 12.07 22.27 -11.13
N HIS A 619 11.62 21.42 -10.23
CA HIS A 619 11.01 21.86 -8.96
C HIS A 619 12.10 22.29 -7.96
N ARG A 620 11.72 23.00 -6.89
CA ARG A 620 12.67 23.45 -5.86
C ARG A 620 13.50 22.27 -5.34
N PRO A 621 14.79 22.46 -5.04
CA PRO A 621 15.54 21.51 -4.24
C PRO A 621 14.87 21.16 -2.91
N SER A 622 15.10 19.95 -2.41
CA SER A 622 14.75 19.57 -1.04
C SER A 622 15.93 18.92 -0.32
N THR A 623 15.96 19.04 1.01
CA THR A 623 16.99 18.41 1.84
C THR A 623 16.91 16.88 1.71
N ALA A 624 15.70 16.30 1.66
CA ALA A 624 15.45 14.88 1.39
C ALA A 624 16.12 14.39 0.10
N ALA A 625 15.87 15.09 -1.03
CA ALA A 625 16.45 14.77 -2.34
C ALA A 625 17.98 14.89 -2.35
N THR A 626 18.50 15.90 -1.65
CA THR A 626 19.93 16.16 -1.53
C THR A 626 20.64 15.04 -0.76
N LEU A 627 20.04 14.55 0.33
CA LEU A 627 20.60 13.49 1.15
C LEU A 627 20.40 12.10 0.53
N ASN A 628 19.26 11.84 -0.12
CA ASN A 628 19.04 10.67 -0.98
C ASN A 628 20.18 10.54 -2.00
N PHE A 629 20.49 11.62 -2.72
CA PHE A 629 21.62 11.64 -3.67
C PHE A 629 22.97 11.43 -2.97
N ALA A 630 23.24 12.09 -1.85
CA ALA A 630 24.50 11.91 -1.11
C ALA A 630 24.72 10.44 -0.70
N ALA A 631 23.67 9.76 -0.23
CA ALA A 631 23.71 8.35 0.16
C ALA A 631 24.03 7.43 -1.03
N VAL A 632 23.27 7.54 -2.13
CA VAL A 632 23.45 6.65 -3.29
C VAL A 632 24.69 6.98 -4.12
N ALA A 633 25.16 8.23 -4.10
CA ALA A 633 26.45 8.59 -4.68
C ALA A 633 27.60 7.94 -3.90
N ALA A 634 27.50 7.84 -2.56
CA ALA A 634 28.48 7.13 -1.75
C ALA A 634 28.44 5.61 -1.98
N GLN A 635 27.25 4.99 -1.99
CA GLN A 635 27.11 3.55 -2.29
C GLN A 635 27.59 3.23 -3.71
N GLY A 636 27.16 4.02 -4.69
CA GLY A 636 27.61 3.92 -6.08
C GLY A 636 29.13 4.03 -6.19
N ALA A 637 29.76 4.99 -5.52
CA ALA A 637 31.21 5.17 -5.57
C ALA A 637 32.01 3.94 -5.11
N ARG A 638 31.67 3.32 -3.96
CA ARG A 638 32.41 2.13 -3.48
C ARG A 638 32.21 0.90 -4.38
N LEU A 639 31.03 0.74 -4.98
CA LEU A 639 30.75 -0.37 -5.88
C LEU A 639 31.38 -0.17 -7.27
N TRP A 640 31.47 1.07 -7.75
CA TRP A 640 32.06 1.42 -9.03
C TRP A 640 33.60 1.56 -9.01
N GLU A 641 34.28 1.72 -7.87
CA GLU A 641 35.75 1.90 -7.81
C GLU A 641 36.53 0.81 -8.58
N LYS A 642 36.05 -0.44 -8.50
CA LYS A 642 36.62 -1.62 -9.19
C LYS A 642 36.51 -1.54 -10.73
N TYR A 643 35.49 -0.85 -11.24
CA TYR A 643 35.05 -0.90 -12.63
C TYR A 643 35.34 0.41 -13.39
N ASP A 644 34.91 1.54 -12.83
CA ASP A 644 35.21 2.90 -13.30
C ASP A 644 35.61 3.79 -12.11
N PRO A 645 36.89 3.80 -11.71
CA PRO A 645 37.38 4.66 -10.64
C PRO A 645 37.36 6.17 -10.98
N THR A 646 36.99 6.56 -12.20
CA THR A 646 36.76 7.98 -12.54
C THR A 646 35.35 8.36 -12.12
N PHE A 647 34.35 7.61 -12.61
CA PHE A 647 32.94 7.79 -12.24
C PHE A 647 32.73 7.65 -10.73
N ALA A 648 33.37 6.68 -10.08
CA ALA A 648 33.33 6.54 -8.62
C ALA A 648 33.85 7.79 -7.87
N ALA A 649 34.91 8.41 -8.35
CA ALA A 649 35.47 9.63 -7.76
C ALA A 649 34.60 10.87 -8.05
N GLU A 650 33.92 10.91 -9.20
CA GLU A 650 32.98 11.97 -9.58
C GLU A 650 31.69 11.88 -8.73
N LEU A 651 31.13 10.68 -8.55
CA LEU A 651 30.01 10.42 -7.62
C LEU A 651 30.35 10.85 -6.20
N LEU A 652 31.47 10.38 -5.64
CA LEU A 652 31.85 10.71 -4.27
C LEU A 652 32.08 12.22 -4.09
N ALA A 653 32.65 12.90 -5.09
CA ALA A 653 32.80 14.35 -5.05
C ALA A 653 31.45 15.10 -5.04
N ALA A 654 30.50 14.68 -5.88
CA ALA A 654 29.15 15.26 -5.93
C ALA A 654 28.35 14.97 -4.65
N GLY A 655 28.49 13.77 -4.08
CA GLY A 655 27.87 13.38 -2.80
C GLY A 655 28.39 14.16 -1.60
N ASN A 656 29.69 14.48 -1.55
CA ASN A 656 30.24 15.40 -0.53
C ASN A 656 29.63 16.81 -0.66
N VAL A 657 29.51 17.34 -1.89
CA VAL A 657 28.87 18.66 -2.12
C VAL A 657 27.40 18.67 -1.69
N ALA A 658 26.68 17.57 -1.90
CA ALA A 658 25.30 17.42 -1.45
C ALA A 658 25.20 17.34 0.09
N TRP A 659 26.06 16.56 0.75
CA TRP A 659 26.14 16.48 2.21
C TRP A 659 26.42 17.86 2.85
N ASP A 660 27.39 18.61 2.32
CA ASP A 660 27.73 19.96 2.78
C ASP A 660 26.53 20.91 2.61
N ALA A 661 25.89 20.90 1.44
CA ALA A 661 24.76 21.78 1.14
C ALA A 661 23.53 21.47 2.01
N ALA A 662 23.25 20.18 2.28
CA ALA A 662 22.20 19.76 3.21
C ALA A 662 22.50 20.22 4.65
N HIS A 663 23.76 20.25 5.09
CA HIS A 663 24.13 20.79 6.40
C HIS A 663 24.00 22.32 6.49
N GLU A 664 24.21 23.06 5.40
CA GLU A 664 23.90 24.48 5.35
C GLU A 664 22.38 24.76 5.24
N THR A 665 21.61 23.82 4.67
CA THR A 665 20.15 23.95 4.45
C THR A 665 19.35 22.72 4.94
N PRO A 666 19.28 22.47 6.26
CA PRO A 666 18.73 21.22 6.81
C PRO A 666 17.20 21.13 6.89
N GLU A 667 16.47 22.23 6.65
CA GLU A 667 15.00 22.32 6.83
C GLU A 667 14.28 22.76 5.53
N LEU A 668 14.81 22.39 4.34
CA LEU A 668 14.20 22.70 3.04
C LEU A 668 13.35 21.53 2.56
N TYR A 669 12.16 21.40 3.12
CA TYR A 669 11.22 20.31 2.84
C TYR A 669 10.60 20.37 1.45
N ALA A 670 10.19 19.22 0.92
CA ALA A 670 9.23 19.15 -0.19
C ALA A 670 7.82 19.38 0.42
N PRO A 671 7.04 20.37 -0.04
CA PRO A 671 5.78 20.71 0.60
C PRO A 671 4.69 19.69 0.27
N ALA A 672 4.00 19.23 1.31
CA ALA A 672 2.75 18.48 1.17
C ALA A 672 1.75 19.25 0.29
N PRO A 673 0.97 18.57 -0.57
CA PRO A 673 -0.04 19.22 -1.38
C PRO A 673 -1.07 19.92 -0.49
N ASN A 674 -1.62 21.04 -0.99
CA ASN A 674 -2.81 21.65 -0.39
C ASN A 674 -4.08 20.94 -0.89
N ASP A 675 -5.25 21.42 -0.45
CA ASP A 675 -6.60 20.91 -0.83
C ASP A 675 -6.81 20.73 -2.36
N ASN A 676 -5.96 21.33 -3.20
CA ASN A 676 -5.87 21.12 -4.63
C ASN A 676 -4.39 20.76 -5.01
N PRO A 677 -4.08 19.49 -5.36
CA PRO A 677 -2.70 19.00 -5.46
C PRO A 677 -1.92 19.53 -6.69
N SER A 678 -0.59 19.33 -6.70
CA SER A 678 0.31 19.83 -7.74
C SER A 678 -0.13 19.37 -9.15
N ALA A 679 -0.22 20.33 -10.07
CA ALA A 679 -1.00 20.19 -11.31
C ALA A 679 -0.52 19.11 -12.29
N GLY A 680 0.70 18.58 -12.15
CA GLY A 680 1.29 17.63 -13.11
C GLY A 680 2.34 16.66 -12.59
N SER A 681 2.38 16.36 -11.28
CA SER A 681 3.25 15.31 -10.75
C SER A 681 2.99 14.97 -9.28
N GLY A 682 3.34 13.74 -8.87
CA GLY A 682 3.28 13.29 -7.48
C GLY A 682 4.08 14.19 -6.54
N PRO A 683 3.67 14.40 -5.28
CA PRO A 683 4.32 15.37 -4.41
C PRO A 683 5.68 14.88 -3.89
N TYR A 684 5.76 13.60 -3.48
CA TYR A 684 6.88 13.00 -2.75
C TYR A 684 7.35 13.90 -1.58
N ASP A 685 6.38 14.43 -0.84
CA ASP A 685 6.58 15.35 0.27
C ASP A 685 7.12 14.66 1.53
N ASP A 686 8.04 15.34 2.20
CA ASP A 686 8.70 14.89 3.42
C ASP A 686 9.08 16.10 4.27
N ASP A 687 8.72 16.06 5.56
CA ASP A 687 8.99 17.06 6.58
C ASP A 687 9.95 16.61 7.71
N LYS A 688 10.58 15.43 7.59
CA LYS A 688 11.39 14.76 8.64
C LYS A 688 12.70 14.13 8.13
N VAL A 689 13.49 14.89 7.40
CA VAL A 689 14.79 14.48 6.76
C VAL A 689 15.90 13.90 7.68
N GLN A 690 15.63 13.61 8.94
CA GLN A 690 16.62 13.18 9.93
C GLN A 690 17.05 11.72 9.72
N ASP A 691 16.21 10.86 9.14
CA ASP A 691 16.64 9.54 8.70
C ASP A 691 17.45 9.55 7.40
N GLU A 692 17.17 10.44 6.44
CA GLU A 692 18.00 10.64 5.26
C GLU A 692 19.39 11.14 5.66
N PHE A 693 19.48 11.99 6.69
CA PHE A 693 20.75 12.39 7.28
C PHE A 693 21.50 11.20 7.89
N TYR A 694 20.81 10.30 8.61
CA TYR A 694 21.39 9.08 9.16
C TYR A 694 21.84 8.10 8.07
N TRP A 695 21.04 7.91 7.02
CA TRP A 695 21.35 7.04 5.89
C TRP A 695 22.51 7.59 5.05
N ALA A 696 22.50 8.88 4.69
CA ALA A 696 23.62 9.52 4.01
C ALA A 696 24.91 9.44 4.83
N ALA A 697 24.84 9.66 6.15
CA ALA A 697 25.99 9.48 7.04
C ALA A 697 26.48 8.02 7.08
N ALA A 698 25.57 7.04 7.07
CA ALA A 698 25.91 5.63 7.00
C ALA A 698 26.67 5.28 5.71
N GLU A 699 26.13 5.64 4.54
CA GLU A 699 26.77 5.32 3.26
C GLU A 699 28.10 6.08 3.07
N MET A 700 28.15 7.37 3.44
CA MET A 700 29.38 8.16 3.40
C MET A 700 30.44 7.59 4.34
N PHE A 701 30.07 7.11 5.53
CA PHE A 701 31.01 6.42 6.42
C PHE A 701 31.50 5.09 5.83
N LEU A 702 30.60 4.25 5.32
CA LEU A 702 30.95 2.95 4.72
C LEU A 702 31.89 3.09 3.52
N THR A 703 31.74 4.16 2.73
CA THR A 703 32.56 4.43 1.55
C THR A 703 33.88 5.16 1.85
N THR A 704 33.96 5.99 2.89
CA THR A 704 35.16 6.82 3.17
C THR A 704 35.96 6.41 4.41
N GLY A 705 35.31 5.80 5.40
CA GLY A 705 35.86 5.59 6.74
C GLY A 705 36.08 6.88 7.55
N ASP A 706 35.56 8.04 7.12
CA ASP A 706 35.85 9.31 7.80
C ASP A 706 35.18 9.38 9.19
N PRO A 707 35.93 9.78 10.24
CA PRO A 707 35.38 10.08 11.56
C PRO A 707 34.14 10.98 11.60
N GLU A 708 33.98 11.94 10.68
CA GLU A 708 32.85 12.88 10.70
C GLU A 708 31.51 12.16 10.52
N PHE A 709 31.37 11.38 9.43
CA PHE A 709 30.15 10.62 9.14
C PHE A 709 29.90 9.55 10.21
N ARG A 710 30.95 8.88 10.70
CA ARG A 710 30.86 7.92 11.82
C ARG A 710 30.26 8.56 13.08
N ASP A 711 30.79 9.73 13.46
CA ASP A 711 30.37 10.40 14.68
C ASP A 711 28.97 11.02 14.54
N TYR A 712 28.53 11.35 13.31
CA TYR A 712 27.14 11.66 12.99
C TYR A 712 26.22 10.44 13.18
N VAL A 713 26.55 9.29 12.57
CA VAL A 713 25.79 8.03 12.74
C VAL A 713 25.65 7.67 14.22
N VAL A 714 26.75 7.70 14.98
CA VAL A 714 26.77 7.35 16.41
C VAL A 714 25.97 8.34 17.26
N ALA A 715 25.87 9.61 16.86
CA ALA A 715 25.13 10.65 17.58
C ALA A 715 23.63 10.74 17.20
N SER A 716 23.22 10.21 16.05
CA SER A 716 21.83 10.21 15.61
C SER A 716 20.94 9.32 16.47
N GLU A 717 19.71 9.75 16.74
CA GLU A 717 18.74 8.92 17.48
C GLU A 717 18.35 7.66 16.70
N TYR A 718 18.33 7.72 15.37
CA TYR A 718 18.05 6.62 14.44
C TYR A 718 19.06 5.46 14.49
N ASN A 719 20.19 5.63 15.20
CA ASN A 719 21.12 4.56 15.53
C ASN A 719 20.66 3.68 16.71
N THR A 720 19.71 4.16 17.53
CA THR A 720 19.26 3.48 18.76
C THR A 720 17.75 3.45 18.99
N SER A 721 16.96 4.21 18.23
CA SER A 721 15.51 4.06 18.17
C SER A 721 15.09 2.76 17.49
N ASP A 722 13.83 2.39 17.70
CA ASP A 722 13.11 1.38 16.92
C ASP A 722 12.60 2.05 15.64
N ILE A 723 13.16 1.67 14.50
CA ILE A 723 12.90 2.28 13.18
C ILE A 723 12.06 1.37 12.28
N TRP A 724 11.50 0.29 12.82
CA TRP A 724 10.92 -0.81 12.05
C TRP A 724 9.39 -0.79 12.11
N THR A 725 8.77 -0.16 11.12
CA THR A 725 7.32 0.06 11.07
C THR A 725 6.55 -1.17 10.57
N ALA A 726 5.22 -1.14 10.58
CA ALA A 726 4.43 -2.19 9.94
C ALA A 726 4.65 -2.21 8.41
N GLY A 727 4.72 -1.02 7.81
CA GLY A 727 5.02 -0.79 6.39
C GLY A 727 6.48 -1.03 5.97
N GLY A 728 7.33 -1.48 6.91
CA GLY A 728 8.74 -1.78 6.66
C GLY A 728 9.61 -0.54 6.57
N PHE A 729 9.83 -0.08 5.35
CA PHE A 729 10.51 1.16 5.01
C PHE A 729 10.10 1.60 3.60
N ASN A 730 10.26 2.88 3.29
CA ASN A 730 9.77 3.48 2.06
C ASN A 730 10.60 4.73 1.67
N TRP A 731 10.10 5.56 0.75
CA TRP A 731 10.80 6.73 0.22
C TRP A 731 10.90 7.94 1.19
N PHE A 732 10.16 7.95 2.30
CA PHE A 732 10.24 8.93 3.41
C PHE A 732 10.58 8.30 4.78
N GLU A 733 10.91 7.00 4.82
CA GLU A 733 11.36 6.29 6.03
C GLU A 733 12.70 5.58 5.76
N THR A 734 13.74 6.33 5.40
CA THR A 734 14.95 5.76 4.78
C THR A 734 15.99 5.20 5.75
N ALA A 735 15.84 5.38 7.07
CA ALA A 735 16.82 4.91 8.06
C ALA A 735 17.07 3.39 8.02
N ALA A 736 16.08 2.61 7.59
CA ALA A 736 16.25 1.17 7.40
C ALA A 736 17.39 0.84 6.42
N LEU A 737 17.56 1.61 5.34
CA LEU A 737 18.62 1.44 4.34
C LEU A 737 19.99 1.56 5.01
N GLY A 738 20.26 2.68 5.69
CA GLY A 738 21.51 2.91 6.41
C GLY A 738 21.78 1.87 7.51
N ARG A 739 20.72 1.41 8.20
CA ARG A 739 20.83 0.37 9.24
C ARG A 739 21.21 -1.00 8.65
N ILE A 740 20.62 -1.37 7.52
CA ILE A 740 20.92 -2.60 6.78
C ILE A 740 22.35 -2.55 6.22
N SER A 741 22.76 -1.44 5.60
CA SER A 741 24.12 -1.25 5.09
C SER A 741 25.17 -1.37 6.20
N LEU A 742 24.98 -0.74 7.37
CA LEU A 742 25.89 -0.85 8.52
C LEU A 742 25.93 -2.28 9.11
N ALA A 743 24.82 -3.02 9.03
CA ALA A 743 24.77 -4.42 9.44
C ALA A 743 25.58 -5.32 8.49
N ILE A 744 25.42 -5.19 7.19
CA ILE A 744 26.06 -6.04 6.16
C ILE A 744 27.52 -5.60 5.90
N VAL A 745 27.73 -4.38 5.41
CA VAL A 745 29.00 -3.89 4.85
C VAL A 745 30.07 -3.76 5.93
N GLU A 746 31.28 -4.26 5.67
CA GLU A 746 32.37 -4.26 6.64
C GLU A 746 32.84 -2.84 6.98
N SER A 747 32.78 -2.50 8.28
CA SER A 747 33.29 -1.25 8.84
C SER A 747 33.63 -1.39 10.32
N ASP A 748 34.21 -0.35 10.92
CA ASP A 748 34.52 -0.27 12.35
C ASP A 748 33.60 0.69 13.14
N ILE A 749 32.34 0.81 12.71
CA ILE A 749 31.27 1.49 13.45
C ILE A 749 31.14 0.90 14.89
N PRO A 750 31.19 1.73 15.96
CA PRO A 750 30.94 1.26 17.32
C PRO A 750 29.50 0.73 17.48
N GLY A 751 29.30 -0.33 18.27
CA GLY A 751 27.96 -0.89 18.48
C GLY A 751 27.40 -1.66 17.27
N ARG A 752 28.25 -2.16 16.36
CA ARG A 752 27.82 -2.96 15.20
C ARG A 752 27.08 -4.26 15.59
N SER A 753 27.28 -4.75 16.82
CA SER A 753 26.55 -5.90 17.37
C SER A 753 25.08 -5.57 17.59
N GLU A 754 24.80 -4.41 18.19
CA GLU A 754 23.47 -3.87 18.46
C GLU A 754 22.76 -3.48 17.15
N ILE A 755 23.48 -2.89 16.19
CA ILE A 755 22.98 -2.62 14.83
C ILE A 755 22.46 -3.91 14.18
N ARG A 756 23.26 -4.98 14.17
CA ARG A 756 22.82 -6.28 13.63
C ARG A 756 21.69 -6.91 14.42
N GLN A 757 21.71 -6.81 15.74
CA GLN A 757 20.63 -7.36 16.56
C GLN A 757 19.31 -6.64 16.30
N SER A 758 19.29 -5.33 16.06
CA SER A 758 18.06 -4.60 15.72
C SER A 758 17.42 -5.06 14.40
N VAL A 759 18.20 -5.50 13.41
CA VAL A 759 17.69 -6.06 12.14
C VAL A 759 17.08 -7.45 12.39
N ILE A 760 17.72 -8.27 13.23
CA ILE A 760 17.21 -9.60 13.60
C ILE A 760 15.93 -9.47 14.43
N ASP A 761 15.88 -8.54 15.38
CA ASP A 761 14.71 -8.28 16.23
C ASP A 761 13.50 -7.77 15.40
N ALA A 762 13.76 -7.07 14.28
CA ALA A 762 12.75 -6.68 13.30
C ALA A 762 12.24 -7.88 12.48
N ALA A 763 13.14 -8.73 11.98
CA ALA A 763 12.74 -9.93 11.24
C ALA A 763 11.94 -10.92 12.12
N GLU A 764 12.30 -11.10 13.39
CA GLU A 764 11.51 -11.90 14.34
C GLU A 764 10.12 -11.29 14.61
N ARG A 765 10.00 -9.95 14.60
CA ARG A 765 8.70 -9.24 14.67
C ARG A 765 7.86 -9.51 13.43
N TYR A 766 8.47 -9.51 12.24
CA TYR A 766 7.77 -9.71 10.97
C TYR A 766 7.31 -11.17 10.79
N LEU A 767 8.15 -12.15 11.13
CA LEU A 767 7.72 -13.56 11.25
C LEU A 767 6.56 -13.71 12.24
N ALA A 768 6.64 -13.06 13.41
CA ALA A 768 5.57 -13.10 14.40
C ALA A 768 4.30 -12.33 13.97
N TRP A 769 4.31 -11.56 12.88
CA TRP A 769 3.09 -11.09 12.21
C TRP A 769 2.60 -12.10 11.18
N GLN A 770 3.50 -12.64 10.36
CA GLN A 770 3.23 -13.66 9.34
C GLN A 770 2.56 -14.92 9.91
N GLU A 771 3.01 -15.41 11.08
CA GLU A 771 2.39 -16.51 11.86
C GLU A 771 0.90 -16.29 12.21
N LYS A 772 0.35 -15.09 11.99
CA LYS A 772 -1.05 -14.73 12.24
C LYS A 772 -1.84 -14.39 10.98
N GLN A 773 -1.23 -14.51 9.80
CA GLN A 773 -1.83 -14.17 8.51
C GLN A 773 -2.07 -15.46 7.71
N PRO A 774 -3.29 -16.01 7.67
CA PRO A 774 -3.65 -17.22 6.90
C PRO A 774 -3.25 -17.21 5.40
N PHE A 775 -2.97 -16.03 4.83
CA PHE A 775 -2.47 -15.85 3.46
C PHE A 775 -0.93 -15.72 3.35
N GLY A 776 -0.18 -15.78 4.45
CA GLY A 776 1.29 -15.87 4.47
C GLY A 776 2.03 -14.53 4.31
N THR A 777 1.37 -13.38 4.40
CA THR A 777 2.00 -12.06 4.28
C THR A 777 2.71 -11.62 5.56
N ALA A 778 3.93 -11.06 5.43
CA ALA A 778 4.65 -10.39 6.52
C ALA A 778 4.24 -8.92 6.76
N TYR A 779 3.21 -8.42 6.07
CA TYR A 779 2.57 -7.12 6.32
C TYR A 779 1.16 -7.35 6.87
N PRO A 780 0.88 -6.96 8.14
CA PRO A 780 -0.44 -7.09 8.76
C PRO A 780 -1.36 -5.87 8.55
N GLY A 781 -0.91 -4.88 7.76
CA GLY A 781 -1.54 -3.56 7.68
C GLY A 781 -1.14 -2.59 8.80
N ALA A 782 -1.23 -1.28 8.53
CA ALA A 782 -1.13 -0.23 9.52
C ALA A 782 -2.46 -0.14 10.30
N ASP A 783 -2.46 -0.52 11.59
CA ASP A 783 -3.67 -0.74 12.40
C ASP A 783 -4.74 -1.64 11.71
N GLY A 784 -4.29 -2.54 10.83
CA GLY A 784 -5.13 -3.45 10.04
C GLY A 784 -5.58 -2.90 8.67
N GLN A 785 -5.27 -1.66 8.33
CA GLN A 785 -5.52 -1.06 7.01
C GLN A 785 -4.33 -1.27 6.07
N TYR A 786 -4.56 -1.30 4.76
CA TYR A 786 -3.50 -1.46 3.76
C TYR A 786 -3.24 -0.10 3.07
N ASP A 787 -1.97 0.31 3.03
CA ASP A 787 -1.53 1.59 2.46
C ASP A 787 -1.39 1.53 0.92
N TRP A 788 -1.35 2.69 0.24
CA TRP A 788 -0.97 2.76 -1.18
C TRP A 788 0.47 2.22 -1.35
N GLY A 789 0.62 1.11 -2.07
CA GLY A 789 1.90 0.41 -2.18
C GLY A 789 2.09 -0.68 -1.13
N SER A 790 1.03 -1.27 -0.57
CA SER A 790 1.09 -2.39 0.38
C SER A 790 1.94 -3.58 -0.11
N ASN A 791 2.01 -3.85 -1.42
CA ASN A 791 2.93 -4.85 -1.96
C ASN A 791 4.42 -4.45 -1.76
N SER A 792 4.74 -3.16 -1.80
CA SER A 792 6.07 -2.64 -1.48
C SER A 792 6.41 -2.78 0.00
N ALA A 793 5.42 -2.59 0.89
CA ALA A 793 5.59 -2.85 2.32
C ALA A 793 5.92 -4.33 2.60
N ILE A 794 5.24 -5.26 1.91
CA ILE A 794 5.55 -6.69 1.94
C ILE A 794 6.98 -6.95 1.47
N LEU A 795 7.35 -6.41 0.30
CA LEU A 795 8.69 -6.56 -0.29
C LEU A 795 9.79 -5.99 0.61
N ASN A 796 9.60 -4.82 1.21
CA ASN A 796 10.59 -4.22 2.11
C ASN A 796 10.68 -4.94 3.47
N ASN A 797 9.58 -5.53 3.96
CA ASN A 797 9.64 -6.48 5.08
C ASN A 797 10.41 -7.75 4.71
N GLN A 798 10.28 -8.25 3.47
CA GLN A 798 11.09 -9.35 2.95
C GLN A 798 12.58 -9.00 2.82
N VAL A 799 12.94 -7.75 2.48
CA VAL A 799 14.35 -7.29 2.48
C VAL A 799 14.96 -7.36 3.89
N VAL A 800 14.22 -6.96 4.93
CA VAL A 800 14.66 -7.06 6.34
C VAL A 800 14.82 -8.53 6.76
N MET A 801 13.86 -9.40 6.43
CA MET A 801 13.95 -10.83 6.74
C MET A 801 15.10 -11.51 6.00
N GLY A 802 15.27 -11.26 4.69
CA GLY A 802 16.41 -11.79 3.92
C GLY A 802 17.76 -11.31 4.47
N THR A 803 17.85 -10.05 4.91
CA THR A 803 19.04 -9.56 5.61
C THR A 803 19.27 -10.33 6.93
N ALA A 804 18.23 -10.60 7.72
CA ALA A 804 18.37 -11.38 8.95
C ALA A 804 18.80 -12.83 8.69
N PHE A 805 18.38 -13.45 7.58
CA PHE A 805 18.92 -14.73 7.11
C PHE A 805 20.43 -14.62 6.84
N ASP A 806 20.88 -13.66 6.01
CA ASP A 806 22.29 -13.48 5.67
C ASP A 806 23.18 -13.19 6.90
N LEU A 807 22.63 -12.50 7.91
CA LEU A 807 23.30 -12.21 9.18
C LEU A 807 23.45 -13.43 10.11
N THR A 808 22.61 -14.47 9.98
CA THR A 808 22.46 -15.54 10.99
C THR A 808 22.64 -16.96 10.47
N GLY A 809 22.17 -17.24 9.25
CA GLY A 809 21.90 -18.59 8.74
C GLY A 809 20.69 -19.29 9.38
N ASP A 810 19.74 -18.55 9.96
CA ASP A 810 18.47 -19.13 10.46
C ASP A 810 17.44 -19.17 9.32
N GLN A 811 17.23 -20.39 8.78
CA GLN A 811 16.39 -20.67 7.63
C GLN A 811 14.95 -20.13 7.75
N ARG A 812 14.42 -19.97 8.97
CA ARG A 812 13.07 -19.39 9.20
C ARG A 812 12.88 -18.04 8.51
N PHE A 813 13.92 -17.21 8.45
CA PHE A 813 13.83 -15.90 7.80
C PHE A 813 13.76 -16.01 6.27
N ALA A 814 14.48 -16.95 5.66
CA ALA A 814 14.37 -17.24 4.23
C ALA A 814 13.02 -17.91 3.89
N ASP A 815 12.56 -18.82 4.74
CA ASP A 815 11.23 -19.43 4.62
C ASP A 815 10.12 -18.35 4.68
N GLY A 816 10.21 -17.39 5.62
CA GLY A 816 9.28 -16.26 5.71
C GLY A 816 9.29 -15.36 4.47
N VAL A 817 10.46 -15.14 3.86
CA VAL A 817 10.55 -14.44 2.55
C VAL A 817 9.83 -15.24 1.45
N LEU A 818 10.04 -16.55 1.38
CA LEU A 818 9.39 -17.41 0.38
C LEU A 818 7.87 -17.48 0.57
N GLU A 819 7.39 -17.61 1.79
CA GLU A 819 5.94 -17.64 2.08
C GLU A 819 5.26 -16.28 1.80
N SER A 820 5.96 -15.15 1.98
CA SER A 820 5.45 -13.84 1.54
C SER A 820 5.47 -13.66 0.00
N MET A 821 6.32 -14.39 -0.74
CA MET A 821 6.22 -14.44 -2.20
C MET A 821 4.97 -15.19 -2.67
N ASP A 822 4.47 -16.18 -1.91
CA ASP A 822 3.22 -16.87 -2.24
C ASP A 822 2.05 -15.88 -2.28
N TYR A 823 1.98 -14.93 -1.33
CA TYR A 823 0.96 -13.87 -1.31
C TYR A 823 1.00 -13.02 -2.58
N LEU A 824 2.19 -12.54 -2.98
CA LEU A 824 2.38 -11.71 -4.16
C LEU A 824 2.07 -12.46 -5.47
N LEU A 825 2.18 -13.79 -5.46
CA LEU A 825 1.97 -14.69 -6.60
C LEU A 825 0.62 -15.45 -6.57
N GLY A 826 -0.34 -15.00 -5.75
CA GLY A 826 -1.75 -15.43 -5.82
C GLY A 826 -2.32 -16.12 -4.57
N ARG A 827 -1.54 -16.37 -3.51
CA ARG A 827 -2.06 -16.82 -2.21
C ARG A 827 -2.62 -15.64 -1.42
N ASN A 828 -3.66 -14.99 -1.96
CA ASN A 828 -4.34 -13.85 -1.34
C ASN A 828 -5.86 -13.95 -1.52
N ALA A 829 -6.62 -13.06 -0.86
CA ALA A 829 -8.08 -13.05 -0.93
C ALA A 829 -8.63 -13.03 -2.37
N LEU A 830 -7.99 -12.25 -3.24
CA LEU A 830 -8.36 -12.05 -4.65
C LEU A 830 -7.92 -13.17 -5.59
N ASN A 831 -7.00 -14.06 -5.18
CA ASN A 831 -6.37 -15.05 -6.06
C ASN A 831 -5.65 -14.41 -7.27
N ASN A 832 -5.02 -13.26 -7.06
CA ASN A 832 -4.35 -12.51 -8.11
C ASN A 832 -2.84 -12.45 -7.87
N SER A 833 -2.04 -12.83 -8.86
CA SER A 833 -0.62 -12.48 -8.87
C SER A 833 -0.47 -11.01 -9.24
N TYR A 834 0.11 -10.21 -8.33
CA TYR A 834 0.38 -8.79 -8.57
C TYR A 834 1.60 -8.55 -9.47
N ILE A 835 2.25 -9.63 -9.93
CA ILE A 835 3.47 -9.61 -10.75
C ILE A 835 3.12 -10.06 -12.17
N THR A 836 3.39 -9.18 -13.14
CA THR A 836 2.98 -9.36 -14.55
C THR A 836 3.62 -10.58 -15.21
N GLY A 837 2.80 -11.41 -15.86
CA GLY A 837 3.26 -12.59 -16.60
C GLY A 837 3.83 -13.70 -15.71
N TYR A 838 3.43 -13.73 -14.43
CA TYR A 838 3.68 -14.79 -13.47
C TYR A 838 2.35 -15.24 -12.86
N GLY A 839 2.08 -16.54 -12.85
CA GLY A 839 0.81 -17.12 -12.41
C GLY A 839 -0.20 -17.39 -13.53
N HIS A 840 -1.39 -17.86 -13.15
CA HIS A 840 -2.51 -18.18 -14.06
C HIS A 840 -3.50 -17.01 -14.18
N HIS A 841 -3.69 -16.27 -13.09
CA HIS A 841 -4.47 -15.06 -12.98
C HIS A 841 -3.58 -13.97 -12.37
N TYR A 842 -3.28 -12.94 -13.16
CA TYR A 842 -2.30 -11.92 -12.84
C TYR A 842 -2.70 -10.56 -13.43
N SER A 843 -2.27 -9.48 -12.77
CA SER A 843 -2.49 -8.09 -13.17
C SER A 843 -1.91 -7.78 -14.56
N LYS A 844 -2.66 -7.15 -15.45
CA LYS A 844 -2.23 -6.83 -16.83
C LYS A 844 -2.33 -5.35 -17.17
N ASN A 845 -3.16 -4.61 -16.45
CA ASN A 845 -3.60 -3.28 -16.81
C ASN A 845 -3.01 -2.23 -15.87
N GLN A 846 -1.74 -2.37 -15.48
CA GLN A 846 -1.16 -1.47 -14.48
C GLN A 846 -1.10 -0.02 -15.01
N HIS A 847 -1.47 0.96 -14.17
CA HIS A 847 -1.60 2.37 -14.58
C HIS A 847 -0.29 2.87 -15.22
N SER A 848 -0.35 3.23 -16.50
CA SER A 848 0.80 3.70 -17.27
C SER A 848 0.37 4.45 -18.53
N ARG A 849 1.00 5.59 -18.84
CA ARG A 849 0.79 6.30 -20.12
C ARG A 849 1.19 5.42 -21.31
N TRP A 850 2.27 4.63 -21.18
CA TRP A 850 2.82 3.83 -22.28
C TRP A 850 2.29 2.39 -22.32
N PHE A 851 2.22 1.68 -21.19
CA PHE A 851 1.88 0.24 -21.15
C PHE A 851 0.36 -0.02 -21.23
N ALA A 852 -0.28 0.62 -22.21
CA ALA A 852 -1.73 0.85 -22.24
C ALA A 852 -2.48 -0.03 -23.28
N ASN A 853 -2.12 -1.31 -23.38
CA ASN A 853 -2.75 -2.27 -24.30
C ASN A 853 -4.29 -2.30 -24.22
N SER A 854 -4.85 -2.13 -23.01
CA SER A 854 -6.30 -2.10 -22.75
C SER A 854 -7.01 -0.89 -23.34
N LEU A 855 -6.30 0.19 -23.66
CA LEU A 855 -6.83 1.39 -24.31
C LEU A 855 -6.47 1.45 -25.81
N GLU A 856 -5.30 0.93 -26.17
CA GLU A 856 -4.80 0.85 -27.55
C GLU A 856 -4.04 -0.48 -27.75
N PRO A 857 -4.66 -1.50 -28.39
CA PRO A 857 -4.09 -2.84 -28.53
C PRO A 857 -2.78 -2.95 -29.33
N SER A 858 -2.29 -1.86 -29.96
CA SER A 858 -0.94 -1.81 -30.56
C SER A 858 0.17 -1.39 -29.58
N LEU A 859 -0.16 -0.90 -28.39
CA LEU A 859 0.77 -0.70 -27.27
C LEU A 859 0.93 -1.99 -26.46
N PRO A 860 2.08 -2.23 -25.81
CA PRO A 860 2.30 -3.40 -24.97
C PRO A 860 1.55 -3.31 -23.63
N ASN A 861 1.44 -4.45 -22.94
CA ASN A 861 1.18 -4.47 -21.49
C ASN A 861 2.44 -4.05 -20.72
N PRO A 862 2.41 -3.93 -19.39
CA PRO A 862 3.63 -3.72 -18.62
C PRO A 862 4.54 -4.95 -18.75
N PRO A 863 5.87 -4.77 -18.85
CA PRO A 863 6.80 -5.85 -19.12
C PRO A 863 6.77 -6.89 -18.00
N ARG A 864 6.83 -8.18 -18.34
CA ARG A 864 6.81 -9.27 -17.36
C ARG A 864 7.86 -9.02 -16.27
N GLY A 865 7.47 -9.21 -15.01
CA GLY A 865 8.29 -8.88 -13.84
C GLY A 865 8.01 -7.50 -13.23
N SER A 866 7.01 -6.76 -13.70
CA SER A 866 6.51 -5.56 -13.03
C SER A 866 5.50 -5.89 -11.92
N VAL A 867 5.55 -5.17 -10.79
CA VAL A 867 4.64 -5.36 -9.65
C VAL A 867 3.72 -4.15 -9.45
N SER A 868 2.44 -4.41 -9.18
CA SER A 868 1.48 -3.34 -8.87
C SER A 868 1.55 -2.93 -7.40
N GLY A 869 1.10 -1.70 -7.11
CA GLY A 869 1.04 -1.17 -5.73
C GLY A 869 0.29 -2.07 -4.74
N GLY A 870 -0.75 -2.75 -5.22
CA GLY A 870 -1.52 -3.73 -4.46
C GLY A 870 -2.74 -3.12 -3.76
N PRO A 871 -3.41 -3.89 -2.89
CA PRO A 871 -4.60 -3.42 -2.20
C PRO A 871 -4.32 -2.22 -1.32
N ASN A 872 -5.23 -1.25 -1.33
CA ASN A 872 -5.14 -0.01 -0.59
C ASN A 872 -6.53 0.32 -0.01
N SER A 873 -6.66 0.34 1.31
CA SER A 873 -7.91 0.62 2.02
C SER A 873 -7.97 2.03 2.63
N MET A 874 -6.99 2.89 2.34
CA MET A 874 -6.92 4.27 2.83
C MET A 874 -7.77 5.18 1.93
N THR A 875 -9.03 5.39 2.31
CA THR A 875 -10.07 6.01 1.45
C THR A 875 -9.74 7.44 1.01
N GLU A 876 -8.91 8.16 1.76
CA GLU A 876 -8.40 9.49 1.41
C GLU A 876 -7.44 9.47 0.20
N THR A 877 -6.85 8.31 -0.11
CA THR A 877 -5.93 8.14 -1.26
C THR A 877 -6.60 7.53 -2.49
N TRP A 878 -7.87 7.13 -2.39
CA TRP A 878 -8.53 6.37 -3.46
C TRP A 878 -8.77 7.18 -4.74
N ASP A 879 -8.45 6.53 -5.87
CA ASP A 879 -8.81 6.99 -7.20
C ASP A 879 -10.33 6.86 -7.49
N PRO A 880 -10.86 7.53 -8.54
CA PRO A 880 -12.28 7.48 -8.88
C PRO A 880 -12.79 6.09 -9.30
N VAL A 881 -11.92 5.16 -9.73
CA VAL A 881 -12.33 3.78 -10.05
C VAL A 881 -12.64 3.06 -8.75
N ILE A 882 -11.73 3.08 -7.77
CA ILE A 882 -11.92 2.45 -6.47
C ILE A 882 -13.12 3.06 -5.73
N LYS A 883 -13.26 4.40 -5.74
CA LYS A 883 -14.43 5.11 -5.18
C LYS A 883 -15.76 4.78 -5.86
N SER A 884 -15.75 4.23 -7.08
CA SER A 884 -16.98 3.73 -7.72
C SER A 884 -17.38 2.35 -7.18
N LEU A 885 -16.39 1.49 -6.89
CA LEU A 885 -16.59 0.12 -6.43
C LEU A 885 -16.91 0.04 -4.93
N TYR A 886 -16.28 0.90 -4.13
CA TYR A 886 -16.32 0.89 -2.66
C TYR A 886 -16.48 2.31 -2.07
N ASP A 887 -17.10 2.41 -0.90
CA ASP A 887 -17.26 3.65 -0.11
C ASP A 887 -17.53 3.35 1.38
N ASP A 888 -17.84 4.38 2.19
CA ASP A 888 -18.15 4.26 3.62
C ASP A 888 -19.36 3.36 3.94
N GLU A 889 -20.33 3.23 3.00
CA GLU A 889 -21.50 2.35 3.14
C GLU A 889 -21.24 0.96 2.54
N ARG A 890 -20.28 0.87 1.60
CA ARG A 890 -19.87 -0.34 0.85
C ARG A 890 -18.36 -0.63 1.03
N PRO A 891 -17.84 -0.84 2.26
CA PRO A 891 -16.42 -1.00 2.51
C PRO A 891 -15.88 -2.34 1.98
N CYS A 892 -14.69 -2.31 1.39
CA CYS A 892 -13.87 -3.48 1.13
C CYS A 892 -13.11 -3.90 2.39
N ALA A 893 -12.87 -5.21 2.56
CA ALA A 893 -11.82 -5.67 3.48
C ALA A 893 -10.44 -5.37 2.85
N PRO A 894 -9.38 -5.08 3.63
CA PRO A 894 -8.09 -4.60 3.12
C PRO A 894 -7.53 -5.34 1.89
N GLN A 895 -7.51 -6.67 1.88
CA GLN A 895 -7.01 -7.47 0.74
C GLN A 895 -7.89 -7.41 -0.52
N PHE A 896 -9.15 -6.96 -0.42
CA PHE A 896 -10.09 -6.81 -1.53
C PHE A 896 -10.12 -5.40 -2.13
N CYS A 897 -9.46 -4.42 -1.50
CA CYS A 897 -9.41 -3.03 -1.96
C CYS A 897 -8.42 -2.84 -3.15
N TYR A 898 -8.61 -3.57 -4.25
CA TYR A 898 -7.77 -3.58 -5.45
C TYR A 898 -8.61 -3.90 -6.70
N VAL A 899 -8.26 -3.35 -7.86
CA VAL A 899 -8.80 -3.74 -9.18
C VAL A 899 -7.72 -3.70 -10.27
N ASP A 900 -7.72 -4.66 -11.20
CA ASP A 900 -6.81 -4.65 -12.36
C ASP A 900 -7.33 -3.74 -13.50
N ASP A 901 -7.49 -2.45 -13.20
CA ASP A 901 -7.88 -1.41 -14.16
C ASP A 901 -6.74 -0.42 -14.40
N ILE A 902 -6.60 0.08 -15.62
CA ILE A 902 -5.56 1.06 -16.01
C ILE A 902 -5.83 2.46 -15.50
N GLN A 903 -7.06 2.77 -15.09
CA GLN A 903 -7.41 4.02 -14.43
C GLN A 903 -7.31 3.92 -12.91
N SER A 904 -7.06 2.75 -12.31
CA SER A 904 -6.85 2.65 -10.87
C SER A 904 -5.38 2.88 -10.48
N TRP A 905 -4.96 4.13 -10.40
CA TRP A 905 -3.60 4.46 -9.94
C TRP A 905 -3.40 4.16 -8.44
N SER A 906 -4.43 4.28 -7.59
CA SER A 906 -4.27 4.10 -6.14
C SER A 906 -4.15 2.64 -5.70
N THR A 907 -4.35 1.67 -6.60
CA THR A 907 -4.15 0.23 -6.32
C THR A 907 -3.32 -0.50 -7.38
N ASN A 908 -3.35 -0.05 -8.64
CA ASN A 908 -2.78 -0.78 -9.78
C ASN A 908 -1.71 -0.01 -10.57
N GLU A 909 -1.14 1.08 -10.05
CA GLU A 909 0.05 1.69 -10.66
C GLU A 909 1.28 0.76 -10.61
N ILE A 910 2.33 1.12 -11.34
CA ILE A 910 3.70 0.57 -11.28
C ILE A 910 4.67 1.68 -10.91
N THR A 911 5.74 1.37 -10.18
CA THR A 911 6.80 2.34 -9.87
C THR A 911 8.20 1.72 -9.83
N VAL A 912 9.22 2.57 -9.97
CA VAL A 912 10.64 2.20 -9.79
C VAL A 912 10.95 1.65 -8.40
N ASN A 913 10.35 2.19 -7.32
CA ASN A 913 10.66 1.74 -5.97
C ASN A 913 9.98 0.42 -5.60
N TRP A 914 8.81 0.12 -6.15
CA TRP A 914 8.16 -1.19 -5.95
C TRP A 914 8.92 -2.27 -6.75
N ASN A 915 9.36 -1.95 -7.98
CA ASN A 915 10.14 -2.88 -8.79
C ASN A 915 11.60 -3.06 -8.33
N SER A 916 12.19 -2.10 -7.59
CA SER A 916 13.52 -2.27 -6.97
C SER A 916 13.45 -3.16 -5.73
N ALA A 917 12.37 -3.05 -4.94
CA ALA A 917 12.09 -3.95 -3.84
C ALA A 917 11.83 -5.38 -4.35
N LEU A 918 11.02 -5.54 -5.41
CA LEU A 918 10.85 -6.84 -6.09
C LEU A 918 12.18 -7.37 -6.66
N THR A 919 13.01 -6.51 -7.26
CA THR A 919 14.33 -6.92 -7.77
C THR A 919 15.19 -7.55 -6.68
N TRP A 920 15.26 -6.94 -5.50
CA TRP A 920 16.05 -7.48 -4.38
C TRP A 920 15.47 -8.80 -3.89
N VAL A 921 14.15 -8.87 -3.67
CA VAL A 921 13.47 -10.06 -3.14
C VAL A 921 13.46 -11.23 -4.13
N ALA A 922 13.23 -10.98 -5.42
CA ALA A 922 13.33 -11.99 -6.47
C ALA A 922 14.77 -12.50 -6.63
N SER A 923 15.77 -11.63 -6.47
CA SER A 923 17.17 -12.04 -6.43
C SER A 923 17.44 -12.97 -5.25
N PHE A 924 17.05 -12.56 -4.03
CA PHE A 924 17.16 -13.37 -2.82
C PHE A 924 16.46 -14.74 -2.96
N ALA A 925 15.22 -14.76 -3.46
CA ALA A 925 14.42 -15.97 -3.62
C ALA A 925 15.02 -16.94 -4.67
N ALA A 926 15.63 -16.41 -5.74
CA ALA A 926 16.36 -17.22 -6.71
C ALA A 926 17.69 -17.78 -6.17
N ASP A 927 18.35 -17.08 -5.23
CA ASP A 927 19.54 -17.64 -4.56
C ASP A 927 19.19 -18.87 -3.69
N GLN A 928 17.95 -19.01 -3.24
CA GLN A 928 17.48 -20.18 -2.47
C GLN A 928 17.24 -21.43 -3.35
N ALA A 929 18.02 -21.63 -4.42
CA ALA A 929 17.68 -22.54 -5.51
C ALA A 929 17.49 -24.03 -5.09
N ALA A 930 18.10 -24.45 -3.97
CA ALA A 930 17.86 -25.74 -3.34
C ALA A 930 16.65 -25.75 -2.37
N GLY A 931 16.39 -24.63 -1.69
CA GLY A 931 15.36 -24.43 -0.67
C GLY A 931 15.87 -24.36 0.78
N ASP A 932 17.12 -24.78 1.05
CA ASP A 932 17.86 -24.53 2.30
C ASP A 932 19.32 -24.17 1.97
N GLU A 933 19.66 -22.88 2.10
CA GLU A 933 21.04 -22.37 1.93
C GLU A 933 21.70 -21.98 3.27
N SER A 934 21.11 -22.37 4.41
CA SER A 934 21.71 -22.15 5.75
C SER A 934 23.10 -22.79 5.92
N SER A 935 23.45 -23.71 5.01
CA SER A 935 24.74 -24.40 4.96
C SER A 935 25.82 -23.71 4.10
N ALA A 936 25.47 -22.73 3.26
CA ALA A 936 26.38 -22.06 2.32
C ALA A 936 27.56 -21.38 3.03
N GLY A 937 27.28 -20.76 4.18
CA GLY A 937 28.27 -20.13 5.05
C GLY A 937 27.59 -19.28 6.12
N ARG A 938 28.38 -18.66 6.99
CA ARG A 938 27.91 -17.64 7.93
C ARG A 938 28.98 -16.58 8.11
N ILE A 939 28.57 -15.32 8.07
CA ILE A 939 29.44 -14.17 8.31
C ILE A 939 30.02 -14.18 9.74
N VAL A 940 31.02 -13.32 9.99
CA VAL A 940 31.61 -13.18 11.33
C VAL A 940 30.62 -12.48 12.28
N ARG A 941 30.30 -13.11 13.41
CA ARG A 941 29.55 -12.52 14.53
C ARG A 941 30.41 -12.56 15.79
N VAL A 942 30.59 -11.41 16.47
CA VAL A 942 31.23 -11.39 17.80
C VAL A 942 30.22 -11.85 18.86
N ASP A 943 30.63 -12.80 19.70
CA ASP A 943 29.86 -13.36 20.81
C ASP A 943 30.35 -12.85 22.18
N GLU A 944 31.62 -12.43 22.29
CA GLU A 944 32.19 -11.81 23.49
C GLU A 944 33.13 -10.66 23.10
N HIS A 945 32.83 -9.45 23.56
CA HIS A 945 33.67 -8.26 23.43
C HIS A 945 34.65 -8.15 24.62
N PRO A 946 35.86 -7.58 24.44
CA PRO A 946 36.83 -7.46 25.52
C PRO A 946 36.41 -6.40 26.55
N ALA A 947 36.64 -6.71 27.83
CA ALA A 947 36.32 -5.82 28.94
C ALA A 947 37.53 -4.98 29.42
N ASP A 948 37.25 -3.74 29.84
CA ASP A 948 38.19 -2.84 30.52
C ASP A 948 38.97 -3.52 31.66
N ALA A 949 40.26 -3.20 31.77
CA ALA A 949 41.15 -3.84 32.74
C ALA A 949 41.98 -2.82 33.53
N SER A 950 42.06 -3.00 34.85
CA SER A 950 42.96 -2.20 35.69
C SER A 950 43.90 -3.02 36.57
N VAL A 951 45.19 -3.00 36.21
CA VAL A 951 46.28 -3.74 36.88
C VAL A 951 47.35 -2.79 37.41
N VAL A 952 48.33 -3.30 38.17
CA VAL A 952 49.50 -2.52 38.61
C VAL A 952 50.64 -2.67 37.58
N GLU A 953 51.47 -1.63 37.44
CA GLU A 953 52.68 -1.65 36.61
C GLU A 953 53.56 -2.88 36.87
N GLY A 954 53.82 -3.65 35.81
CA GLY A 954 54.59 -4.89 35.81
C GLY A 954 53.78 -6.16 36.14
N GLU A 955 52.47 -6.07 36.35
CA GLU A 955 51.56 -7.22 36.37
C GLU A 955 51.14 -7.62 34.96
N SER A 956 50.63 -8.85 34.80
CA SER A 956 50.08 -9.31 33.53
C SER A 956 48.58 -9.03 33.46
N VAL A 957 48.14 -8.56 32.30
CA VAL A 957 46.73 -8.34 31.95
C VAL A 957 46.36 -9.26 30.78
N GLN A 958 45.11 -9.67 30.72
CA GLN A 958 44.56 -10.50 29.66
C GLN A 958 43.26 -9.86 29.16
N PHE A 959 43.13 -9.70 27.85
CA PHE A 959 41.88 -9.36 27.19
C PHE A 959 41.40 -10.61 26.44
N ALA A 960 40.13 -10.94 26.56
CA ALA A 960 39.51 -12.08 25.87
C ALA A 960 38.40 -11.55 24.95
N ALA A 961 38.20 -12.22 23.83
CA ALA A 961 37.11 -11.96 22.91
C ALA A 961 36.80 -13.25 22.14
N SER A 962 35.57 -13.41 21.67
CA SER A 962 35.19 -14.57 20.85
C SER A 962 34.21 -14.21 19.76
N ALA A 963 34.25 -14.98 18.67
CA ALA A 963 33.38 -14.82 17.51
C ALA A 963 33.07 -16.17 16.86
N THR A 964 31.90 -16.25 16.26
CA THR A 964 31.41 -17.35 15.43
C THR A 964 31.35 -16.95 13.96
N GLY A 965 31.24 -17.95 13.09
CA GLY A 965 31.21 -17.80 11.64
C GLY A 965 31.50 -19.15 10.96
N ALA A 966 31.20 -19.26 9.67
CA ALA A 966 31.48 -20.44 8.86
C ALA A 966 31.93 -19.99 7.45
N PRO A 967 33.22 -20.17 7.05
CA PRO A 967 34.34 -20.73 7.81
C PRO A 967 34.62 -20.04 9.16
N ALA A 968 35.24 -20.80 10.08
CA ALA A 968 35.57 -20.31 11.42
C ALA A 968 36.51 -19.09 11.34
N PRO A 969 36.22 -17.97 12.05
CA PRO A 969 36.99 -16.75 11.90
C PRO A 969 38.47 -16.89 12.31
N SER A 970 39.35 -16.22 11.57
CA SER A 970 40.67 -15.85 12.08
C SER A 970 40.55 -14.69 13.08
N VAL A 971 41.62 -14.39 13.82
CA VAL A 971 41.65 -13.26 14.76
C VAL A 971 43.01 -12.57 14.73
N GLN A 972 43.01 -11.24 14.80
CA GLN A 972 44.20 -10.40 14.97
C GLN A 972 43.88 -9.29 15.98
N TRP A 973 44.67 -9.16 17.04
CA TRP A 973 44.50 -8.06 18.00
C TRP A 973 45.12 -6.75 17.51
N GLN A 974 44.47 -5.64 17.81
CA GLN A 974 44.92 -4.28 17.52
C GLN A 974 45.00 -3.47 18.81
N GLN A 975 45.93 -2.51 18.83
CA GLN A 975 46.07 -1.52 19.89
C GLN A 975 46.03 -0.11 19.31
N GLN A 976 45.52 0.86 20.07
CA GLN A 976 45.47 2.25 19.62
C GLN A 976 46.80 2.98 19.93
N VAL A 977 47.43 3.55 18.91
CA VAL A 977 48.71 4.26 18.98
C VAL A 977 48.60 5.56 18.19
N ASP A 978 48.85 6.70 18.86
CA ASP A 978 48.75 8.05 18.29
C ASP A 978 47.43 8.30 17.52
N GLY A 979 46.33 7.75 18.03
CA GLY A 979 44.98 7.79 17.44
C GLY A 979 44.66 6.66 16.47
N THR A 980 45.67 6.08 15.82
CA THR A 980 45.53 4.99 14.82
C THR A 980 45.43 3.60 15.46
N TRP A 981 44.67 2.70 14.84
CA TRP A 981 44.72 1.27 15.18
C TRP A 981 45.92 0.59 14.51
N GLN A 982 46.64 -0.23 15.27
CA GLN A 982 47.84 -0.93 14.81
C GLN A 982 47.86 -2.36 15.36
N ASP A 983 48.15 -3.34 14.51
CA ASP A 983 48.21 -4.75 14.89
C ASP A 983 49.24 -5.02 15.99
N VAL A 984 48.88 -5.84 16.97
CA VAL A 984 49.81 -6.38 17.97
C VAL A 984 50.50 -7.61 17.35
N PRO A 985 51.82 -7.57 17.04
CA PRO A 985 52.40 -8.52 16.09
C PRO A 985 52.42 -9.98 16.59
N GLY A 986 51.68 -10.84 15.90
CA GLY A 986 51.60 -12.29 16.18
C GLY A 986 50.62 -12.69 17.29
N GLU A 987 49.79 -11.76 17.77
CA GLU A 987 48.70 -12.06 18.71
C GLU A 987 47.46 -12.55 17.94
N GLU A 988 47.58 -13.76 17.38
CA GLU A 988 46.59 -14.45 16.54
C GLU A 988 45.71 -15.41 17.39
N SER A 989 45.24 -14.97 18.56
CA SER A 989 44.51 -15.82 19.51
C SER A 989 43.35 -15.10 20.19
N ALA A 990 42.28 -15.83 20.56
CA ALA A 990 41.11 -15.32 21.29
C ALA A 990 41.43 -14.74 22.71
N THR A 991 42.70 -14.70 23.13
CA THR A 991 43.12 -14.01 24.35
C THR A 991 44.48 -13.35 24.20
N LEU A 992 44.49 -12.02 24.10
CA LEU A 992 45.69 -11.18 24.14
C LEU A 992 46.28 -11.16 25.55
N LYS A 993 47.61 -11.32 25.69
CA LYS A 993 48.28 -11.40 27.01
C LYS A 993 49.48 -10.46 27.10
N LEU A 994 49.31 -9.39 27.87
CA LEU A 994 50.30 -8.32 28.01
C LEU A 994 50.94 -8.32 29.39
N THR A 995 52.06 -7.61 29.51
CA THR A 995 52.63 -7.14 30.79
C THR A 995 52.52 -5.63 30.82
N ALA A 996 51.73 -5.08 31.73
CA ALA A 996 51.34 -3.67 31.70
C ALA A 996 52.52 -2.75 32.08
N ALA A 997 52.97 -1.93 31.13
CA ALA A 997 53.93 -0.87 31.36
C ALA A 997 53.22 0.47 31.59
N ARG A 998 53.86 1.41 32.28
CA ARG A 998 53.28 2.75 32.55
C ARG A 998 53.00 3.58 31.29
N ALA A 999 53.55 3.19 30.13
CA ALA A 999 53.27 3.79 28.82
C ALA A 999 51.97 3.26 28.16
N ASP A 1000 51.34 2.23 28.73
CA ASP A 1000 50.10 1.62 28.24
C ASP A 1000 48.86 2.09 29.03
N ASP A 1001 49.04 3.04 29.97
CA ASP A 1001 47.97 3.64 30.78
C ASP A 1001 47.06 4.50 29.89
N GLY A 1002 45.80 4.09 29.76
CA GLY A 1002 44.82 4.67 28.85
C GLY A 1002 44.87 4.13 27.42
N ARG A 1003 45.59 3.04 27.13
CA ARG A 1003 45.60 2.44 25.78
C ARG A 1003 44.40 1.51 25.56
N SER A 1004 43.72 1.71 24.43
CA SER A 1004 42.62 0.88 23.93
C SER A 1004 43.14 -0.34 23.15
N TYR A 1005 42.45 -1.48 23.28
CA TYR A 1005 42.72 -2.73 22.56
C TYR A 1005 41.42 -3.33 22.00
N ARG A 1006 41.43 -3.78 20.74
CA ARG A 1006 40.30 -4.49 20.10
C ARG A 1006 40.78 -5.75 19.39
N ALA A 1007 39.89 -6.71 19.18
CA ALA A 1007 40.14 -7.84 18.29
C ALA A 1007 39.44 -7.60 16.95
N TYR A 1008 40.11 -7.93 15.85
CA TYR A 1008 39.51 -8.06 14.52
C TYR A 1008 39.34 -9.54 14.21
N PHE A 1009 38.11 -9.96 13.91
CA PHE A 1009 37.78 -11.32 13.49
C PHE A 1009 37.38 -11.30 12.01
N ALA A 1010 37.85 -12.26 11.21
CA ALA A 1010 37.61 -12.26 9.76
C ALA A 1010 37.39 -13.66 9.18
N ASN A 1011 36.52 -13.77 8.16
CA ASN A 1011 36.41 -14.95 7.29
C ASN A 1011 36.24 -14.49 5.81
N PRO A 1012 36.01 -15.39 4.84
CA PRO A 1012 35.87 -15.00 3.43
C PRO A 1012 34.72 -14.01 3.12
N PHE A 1013 33.74 -13.87 4.02
CA PHE A 1013 32.58 -13.00 3.89
C PHE A 1013 32.75 -11.71 4.72
N GLY A 1014 33.99 -11.22 4.77
CA GLY A 1014 34.37 -10.03 5.53
C GLY A 1014 34.68 -10.26 7.01
N GLY A 1015 34.83 -9.15 7.72
CA GLY A 1015 35.28 -9.08 9.09
C GLY A 1015 34.41 -8.23 10.02
N PHE A 1016 34.80 -8.30 11.30
CA PHE A 1016 34.11 -7.65 12.41
C PHE A 1016 35.13 -7.24 13.48
N TYR A 1017 35.12 -5.96 13.85
CA TYR A 1017 35.90 -5.44 14.96
C TYR A 1017 35.09 -5.55 16.25
N THR A 1018 35.70 -6.02 17.34
CA THR A 1018 35.11 -5.86 18.67
C THR A 1018 35.12 -4.39 19.08
N ASP A 1019 34.25 -4.04 20.03
CA ASP A 1019 34.45 -2.85 20.83
C ASP A 1019 35.83 -2.87 21.52
N ALA A 1020 36.29 -1.69 21.90
CA ALA A 1020 37.63 -1.47 22.43
C ALA A 1020 37.67 -1.49 23.96
N ALA A 1021 38.52 -2.34 24.54
CA ALA A 1021 38.80 -2.37 25.98
C ALA A 1021 39.96 -1.43 26.35
N VAL A 1022 39.78 -0.64 27.41
CA VAL A 1022 40.78 0.31 27.91
C VAL A 1022 41.64 -0.30 29.02
N LEU A 1023 42.96 -0.17 28.89
CA LEU A 1023 43.93 -0.57 29.91
C LEU A 1023 44.27 0.58 30.87
N THR A 1024 43.90 0.46 32.15
CA THR A 1024 44.29 1.41 33.21
C THR A 1024 45.44 0.85 34.07
N VAL A 1025 46.66 1.35 33.88
CA VAL A 1025 47.88 0.85 34.55
C VAL A 1025 48.22 1.67 35.79
N ARG A 1026 47.79 1.20 36.96
CA ARG A 1026 48.04 1.88 38.25
C ARG A 1026 49.53 1.81 38.62
N SER A 1027 50.06 2.92 39.14
CA SER A 1027 51.43 2.96 39.63
C SER A 1027 51.62 2.03 40.83
N LYS A 1028 52.79 1.39 40.91
CA LYS A 1028 53.12 0.48 42.00
C LYS A 1028 53.20 1.24 43.33
N PRO A 1029 52.47 0.81 44.39
CA PRO A 1029 52.55 1.48 45.68
C PRO A 1029 53.97 1.36 46.25
N ASP A 1030 54.53 2.49 46.67
CA ASP A 1030 55.87 2.55 47.28
C ASP A 1030 55.95 1.60 48.48
N VAL A 1031 56.89 0.66 48.43
CA VAL A 1031 57.20 -0.21 49.57
C VAL A 1031 57.96 0.64 50.58
N ALA A 1032 57.19 1.30 51.46
CA ALA A 1032 57.70 2.12 52.54
C ALA A 1032 58.72 1.32 53.37
N THR A 1033 60.00 1.65 53.24
CA THR A 1033 61.06 1.01 54.02
C THR A 1033 60.84 1.33 55.50
N PRO A 1034 60.92 0.34 56.41
CA PRO A 1034 60.60 0.55 57.82
C PRO A 1034 61.58 1.57 58.42
N THR A 1035 61.05 2.71 58.87
CA THR A 1035 61.83 3.83 59.37
C THR A 1035 62.74 3.40 60.53
N PRO A 1036 64.06 3.65 60.48
CA PRO A 1036 64.95 3.29 61.58
C PRO A 1036 64.60 4.08 62.84
N SER A 1037 64.38 3.36 63.95
CA SER A 1037 63.96 3.96 65.22
C SER A 1037 65.11 4.68 65.93
N THR A 1038 64.94 5.97 66.18
CA THR A 1038 65.88 6.80 66.94
C THR A 1038 65.99 6.30 68.40
N PRO A 1039 67.20 6.17 68.97
CA PRO A 1039 67.41 5.47 70.24
C PRO A 1039 66.93 6.26 71.47
N ALA A 1040 66.43 5.54 72.48
CA ALA A 1040 65.96 6.07 73.76
C ALA A 1040 67.06 6.10 74.85
N THR A 1041 66.97 7.07 75.76
CA THR A 1041 67.89 7.26 76.89
C THR A 1041 67.50 6.41 78.12
N PRO A 1042 68.44 5.75 78.84
CA PRO A 1042 68.18 4.80 79.92
C PRO A 1042 68.03 5.45 81.34
N PRO A 1043 67.72 4.72 82.44
CA PRO A 1043 66.67 5.13 83.39
C PRO A 1043 67.13 5.30 84.87
N PRO A 1044 66.19 5.43 85.83
CA PRO A 1044 65.99 4.37 86.84
C PRO A 1044 64.49 4.13 87.17
N SER A 1045 64.02 3.17 88.00
CA SER A 1045 64.68 2.24 88.94
C SER A 1045 63.83 0.95 89.21
N SER A 1046 64.50 -0.17 89.54
CA SER A 1046 64.09 -1.28 90.43
C SER A 1046 62.59 -1.61 90.69
N ALA A 1047 62.04 -2.76 90.25
CA ALA A 1047 62.11 -4.11 90.88
C ALA A 1047 60.85 -4.48 91.76
N PRO A 1048 60.68 -5.70 92.32
CA PRO A 1048 60.16 -6.87 91.57
C PRO A 1048 59.05 -7.71 92.30
N ALA A 1049 58.57 -8.78 91.62
CA ALA A 1049 57.95 -10.04 92.13
C ALA A 1049 56.49 -10.40 91.69
N THR A 1050 56.21 -11.71 91.68
CA THR A 1050 55.03 -12.49 91.20
C THR A 1050 54.50 -13.43 92.32
N PRO A 1051 53.53 -14.39 92.16
CA PRO A 1051 52.46 -14.68 91.15
C PRO A 1051 51.04 -14.61 91.87
N PRO A 1052 50.01 -15.51 91.77
CA PRO A 1052 49.54 -16.55 90.80
C PRO A 1052 47.99 -16.63 90.51
N ALA A 1053 47.60 -17.61 89.66
CA ALA A 1053 46.38 -18.48 89.68
C ALA A 1053 44.92 -17.97 89.48
N GLU A 1054 44.32 -18.30 88.31
CA GLU A 1054 43.25 -19.34 88.04
C GLU A 1054 42.02 -19.57 88.97
N PRO A 1055 40.92 -20.26 88.52
CA PRO A 1055 40.36 -20.52 87.15
C PRO A 1055 38.79 -20.52 87.03
N GLU A 1056 38.23 -20.82 85.83
CA GLU A 1056 37.06 -21.71 85.47
C GLU A 1056 36.61 -21.38 84.01
N ASP A 1057 36.51 -22.27 82.99
CA ASP A 1057 35.68 -23.49 82.69
C ASP A 1057 34.16 -23.15 82.48
N ARG A 1058 33.36 -23.68 81.51
CA ARG A 1058 33.40 -24.76 80.45
C ARG A 1058 32.07 -24.68 79.60
N PRO A 1059 31.58 -25.63 78.72
CA PRO A 1059 32.13 -26.75 77.91
C PRO A 1059 31.69 -26.77 76.40
N ALA A 1060 31.77 -27.91 75.66
CA ALA A 1060 31.58 -28.04 74.19
C ALA A 1060 31.10 -29.45 73.69
N ASP A 1061 30.75 -29.58 72.40
CA ASP A 1061 30.74 -30.77 71.46
C ASP A 1061 30.47 -30.25 69.99
N GLY A 1062 30.30 -30.95 68.85
CA GLY A 1062 30.30 -32.38 68.39
C GLY A 1062 29.22 -32.63 67.27
N SER A 1063 29.32 -33.45 66.20
CA SER A 1063 30.44 -34.19 65.52
C SER A 1063 30.03 -34.90 64.18
N THR A 1064 30.90 -34.87 63.14
CA THR A 1064 31.12 -35.86 62.01
C THR A 1064 30.11 -36.15 60.84
N GLN A 1065 30.70 -36.51 59.66
CA GLN A 1065 30.26 -37.43 58.56
C GLN A 1065 29.48 -36.98 57.27
N ALA A 1066 29.53 -37.86 56.24
CA ALA A 1066 28.98 -37.84 54.86
C ALA A 1066 29.06 -39.30 54.28
N PRO A 1067 28.60 -39.69 53.05
CA PRO A 1067 27.85 -39.02 51.96
C PRO A 1067 26.62 -39.87 51.44
N GLU A 1068 26.29 -39.79 50.13
CA GLU A 1068 25.48 -40.71 49.26
C GLU A 1068 23.93 -40.61 49.13
N ASP A 1069 23.46 -40.74 47.87
CA ASP A 1069 22.19 -41.21 47.25
C ASP A 1069 20.76 -40.94 47.81
N GLY A 1070 19.75 -40.88 46.91
CA GLY A 1070 18.38 -41.29 47.25
C GLY A 1070 17.17 -40.60 46.57
N SER A 1071 16.93 -40.87 45.28
CA SER A 1071 15.69 -40.73 44.49
C SER A 1071 14.32 -40.35 45.15
N ALA A 1072 13.60 -39.44 44.45
CA ALA A 1072 12.15 -39.44 44.14
C ALA A 1072 11.05 -39.34 45.23
N GLY A 1073 10.01 -38.56 44.94
CA GLY A 1073 8.70 -38.55 45.64
C GLY A 1073 7.98 -37.20 45.58
N ASP A 1074 6.78 -37.17 44.97
CA ASP A 1074 5.97 -35.96 44.77
C ASP A 1074 5.23 -35.49 46.05
N SER A 1075 4.95 -34.18 46.16
CA SER A 1075 3.70 -33.67 46.78
C SER A 1075 3.42 -32.20 46.44
N GLU A 1076 2.14 -31.89 46.27
CA GLU A 1076 1.55 -30.64 45.77
C GLU A 1076 1.71 -29.37 46.65
N LEU A 1077 1.59 -28.22 45.97
CA LEU A 1077 0.83 -27.00 46.30
C LEU A 1077 0.68 -26.53 47.77
N ALA A 1078 1.02 -25.25 48.00
CA ALA A 1078 0.30 -24.38 48.92
C ALA A 1078 0.39 -22.90 48.46
N GLU A 1079 -0.75 -22.28 48.16
CA GLU A 1079 -0.83 -20.85 47.82
C GLU A 1079 -0.87 -19.95 49.07
N THR A 1080 -0.32 -18.73 48.96
CA THR A 1080 -0.75 -17.59 49.79
C THR A 1080 -0.72 -16.31 48.94
N GLY A 1081 -1.89 -15.82 48.52
CA GLY A 1081 -2.00 -14.71 47.56
C GLY A 1081 -1.91 -13.29 48.15
N LEU A 1082 -1.53 -12.33 47.29
CA LEU A 1082 -1.57 -10.87 47.53
C LEU A 1082 -1.93 -10.11 46.23
N GLY A 1083 -3.08 -10.43 45.61
CA GLY A 1083 -3.44 -9.89 44.28
C GLY A 1083 -4.16 -8.52 44.26
N GLU A 1084 -4.99 -8.22 45.26
CA GLU A 1084 -6.07 -7.22 45.09
C GLU A 1084 -5.68 -5.74 45.32
N TYR A 1085 -4.47 -5.45 45.79
CA TYR A 1085 -4.05 -4.07 46.11
C TYR A 1085 -3.35 -3.32 44.97
N TRP A 1086 -2.94 -4.00 43.89
CA TRP A 1086 -2.19 -3.38 42.79
C TRP A 1086 -3.11 -2.63 41.79
N MET A 1087 -4.21 -3.26 41.33
CA MET A 1087 -5.13 -2.63 40.37
C MET A 1087 -5.72 -1.30 40.86
N VAL A 1088 -6.03 -1.18 42.16
CA VAL A 1088 -6.59 0.05 42.74
C VAL A 1088 -5.58 1.21 42.66
N LEU A 1089 -4.27 0.94 42.79
CA LEU A 1089 -3.23 1.96 42.65
C LEU A 1089 -3.03 2.38 41.19
N VAL A 1090 -3.10 1.44 40.24
CA VAL A 1090 -3.02 1.72 38.80
C VAL A 1090 -4.20 2.61 38.36
N ILE A 1091 -5.43 2.23 38.71
CA ILE A 1091 -6.64 2.99 38.33
C ILE A 1091 -6.61 4.43 38.89
N LEU A 1092 -6.12 4.61 40.12
CA LEU A 1092 -5.96 5.95 40.73
C LEU A 1092 -4.86 6.79 40.04
N ALA A 1093 -3.80 6.16 39.52
CA ALA A 1093 -2.79 6.84 38.72
C ALA A 1093 -3.32 7.28 37.34
N SER A 1094 -4.03 6.39 36.64
CA SER A 1094 -4.66 6.69 35.34
C SER A 1094 -5.68 7.83 35.44
N LEU A 1095 -6.51 7.84 36.48
CA LEU A 1095 -7.46 8.93 36.73
C LEU A 1095 -6.78 10.28 37.02
N ALA A 1096 -5.61 10.27 37.68
CA ALA A 1096 -4.83 11.49 37.91
C ALA A 1096 -4.20 12.02 36.62
N LEU A 1097 -3.74 11.13 35.72
CA LEU A 1097 -3.24 11.47 34.38
C LEU A 1097 -4.34 12.08 33.51
N LEU A 1098 -5.51 11.44 33.42
CA LEU A 1098 -6.68 11.96 32.69
C LEU A 1098 -7.12 13.35 33.20
N ALA A 1099 -7.14 13.56 34.51
CA ALA A 1099 -7.43 14.89 35.08
C ALA A 1099 -6.36 15.94 34.72
N GLY A 1100 -5.10 15.54 34.58
CA GLY A 1100 -4.01 16.40 34.12
C GLY A 1100 -4.16 16.82 32.65
N VAL A 1101 -4.46 15.85 31.77
CA VAL A 1101 -4.71 16.10 30.33
C VAL A 1101 -5.93 17.00 30.14
N LEU A 1102 -7.03 16.76 30.87
CA LEU A 1102 -8.23 17.59 30.79
C LEU A 1102 -7.96 19.04 31.25
N LEU A 1103 -7.12 19.23 32.27
CA LEU A 1103 -6.68 20.55 32.73
C LEU A 1103 -5.76 21.27 31.74
N LEU A 1104 -4.96 20.54 30.95
CA LEU A 1104 -4.16 21.11 29.86
C LEU A 1104 -5.04 21.53 28.69
N ALA A 1105 -5.97 20.67 28.24
CA ALA A 1105 -6.92 20.99 27.17
C ALA A 1105 -7.81 22.21 27.51
N LEU A 1106 -8.32 22.28 28.76
CA LEU A 1106 -9.08 23.43 29.26
C LEU A 1106 -8.22 24.71 29.42
N ARG A 1107 -6.90 24.60 29.42
CA ARG A 1107 -5.98 25.75 29.42
C ARG A 1107 -5.69 26.22 28.00
N ALA A 1108 -5.45 25.30 27.06
CA ALA A 1108 -5.25 25.58 25.63
C ALA A 1108 -6.47 26.30 25.02
N ARG A 1109 -7.69 25.78 25.26
CA ARG A 1109 -8.96 26.43 24.85
C ARG A 1109 -9.21 27.81 25.48
N ARG A 1110 -8.40 28.23 26.46
CA ARG A 1110 -8.50 29.55 27.10
C ARG A 1110 -7.49 30.57 26.57
N THR A 1111 -6.42 30.10 25.95
CA THR A 1111 -5.45 30.95 25.21
C THR A 1111 -5.86 31.22 23.77
N SER A 1112 -6.89 30.57 23.25
CA SER A 1112 -7.47 30.82 21.91
C SER A 1112 -8.69 31.76 21.92
N GLN A 1113 -8.88 32.56 22.99
CA GLN A 1113 -9.98 33.52 23.15
C GLN A 1113 -9.58 34.81 23.91
N GLU A 1114 -8.29 35.19 23.89
CA GLU A 1114 -7.78 36.52 24.31
C GLU A 1114 -6.96 37.16 23.17
#